data_AF-A0AAW8H8W0-F1
#
_entry.id   AF-A0AAW8H8W0-F1
#
_cell.length_a   1.000
_cell.length_b   1.000
_cell.length_c   1.000
_cell.angle_alpha   90.00
_cell.angle_beta   90.00
_cell.angle_gamma   90.00
#
_symmetry.space_group_name_H-M   'P 1'
#
loop_
_entity.id
_entity.type
_entity.pdbx_description
1 polymer ?
#
loop_
_entity_poly.entity_id
_entity_poly.type
_entity_poly.pdbx_seq_one_letter_code
_entity_poly.pdbx_strand_id
1 'polypeptide(L)'
;MLNYHSPSENISESKKVILHGGGGWARNFGYDIFISFALGPQPRGTRGYASDMARKLREQGFTVFFSEDEAPVGNELNHTLRRALERSRLLLVIANKETLDDPRWVRTEVEEFTRRHPRRPVVTININHALPKDDTKNTVSEWLPFRGRIWVDESRDACLAGQVSDAVIERVITAPRAVRSLTRLRYTIASIIMVFAGVSVLALMQRTEAINQRNSAQHALLSSAAKQATLQSQNGRAQEGWTQLVNVLRDIQPNVDGPLPEDFLRAALTTLTENRLGPALTFDKAKAAALKADEFETPVVPVAKFDANSQKVAVAVDRNVGVWSTKDGMRILQTSLVVKPQIITFTDSGSLLIVEGREVDEDSGESDTPARAFAIDLRSGKISELPLMLCLRMVPCIAKDASVKKLLPLTAFTGVDELQKGNSKRAAGYLVNEAKNKTLLGVSSERYYVLRDIDRKGNPQSEYLWVFDTITRGIRRMTVESNEAVQVSVATHNPLFVISSPLDSRISLYRIENGNTENMLPTLNHLNDFQARYSAGITDVVINADGTTLGFENNNWGTGTGNGRARAVLLNLQTGKEIWAREDVYGKIIWGNDIAALETTDGSTHLIASQTGMTWFSTPDSPAVFSSNGQMLLTLPYKNNKDNSLWPNLQLVETLPVSRFSNGLKPASLRSICSEPEFLTLSERYDRIWNQNDWHRIKTPEMMSKEFFSPMVNYTTLMLTHEASKWQVYDSSQPSSQQQEEEEEGLPVMTQEEVIQKYPLLTGIVRAGYDGRINKSVSPDAKWIGLIQNNQGDENNPYQDKRCEGWATWQLYSTEGNKLIRHGCVTGDSPGSNFLPAIQFFEGIDVADQKGNFAVIPVDTCNYQIVRTEDFSVVGEVTPVLGNDVQFTYLEQGLFGVMSRDWYGETTAYQLYDIKNKETGPVFALATAARTEDEKKPTEKGDPEKFNNTVGLLYPTDYLEKEYDSSDGSDLTEMDANWHEMKIGNRGENTVILGVPVWGERLKEKLRQDVQHSASEQNRQSPP
;
A
#
# COMPACT_ATOMS: atom_id res chain seq x y z
N MET A 1 19.97 40.34 -58.80
CA MET A 1 18.77 40.35 -57.92
C MET A 1 18.76 39.04 -57.14
N LEU A 2 19.27 39.06 -55.91
CA LEU A 2 19.10 38.03 -54.88
C LEU A 2 19.43 38.75 -53.56
N ASN A 3 18.41 39.08 -52.76
CA ASN A 3 18.56 39.72 -51.46
C ASN A 3 18.55 38.64 -50.37
N TYR A 4 19.69 38.47 -49.71
CA TYR A 4 19.81 37.76 -48.44
C TYR A 4 19.97 38.82 -47.34
N HIS A 5 19.01 38.91 -46.43
CA HIS A 5 19.14 39.68 -45.20
C HIS A 5 19.76 38.79 -44.11
N SER A 6 20.93 39.20 -43.59
CA SER A 6 21.54 38.70 -42.37
C SER A 6 20.75 39.15 -41.13
N PRO A 7 20.46 38.27 -40.17
CA PRO A 7 20.23 38.69 -38.80
C PRO A 7 21.54 38.72 -38.01
N SER A 8 21.70 39.77 -37.21
CA SER A 8 22.81 40.08 -36.31
C SER A 8 22.97 39.04 -35.20
N GLU A 9 24.15 38.42 -35.11
CA GLU A 9 24.60 37.67 -33.92
C GLU A 9 24.93 38.64 -32.78
N ASN A 10 24.11 38.61 -31.72
CA ASN A 10 24.53 39.06 -30.40
C ASN A 10 25.49 38.01 -29.82
N ILE A 11 26.79 38.29 -29.90
CA ILE A 11 27.81 37.54 -29.14
C ILE A 11 27.61 37.89 -27.66
N SER A 12 27.00 36.98 -26.93
CA SER A 12 26.95 37.05 -25.47
C SER A 12 28.36 36.85 -24.90
N GLU A 13 28.74 37.70 -23.96
CA GLU A 13 29.94 37.54 -23.16
C GLU A 13 29.94 36.16 -22.50
N SER A 14 30.82 35.28 -22.96
CA SER A 14 31.11 34.03 -22.27
C SER A 14 31.74 34.37 -20.92
N LYS A 15 30.95 34.34 -19.85
CA LYS A 15 31.45 34.33 -18.46
C LYS A 15 32.46 33.18 -18.34
N LYS A 16 33.73 33.54 -18.30
CA LYS A 16 34.85 32.63 -18.02
C LYS A 16 34.62 32.11 -16.60
N VAL A 17 34.12 30.87 -16.47
CA VAL A 17 33.95 30.21 -15.17
C VAL A 17 35.33 29.95 -14.59
N ILE A 18 35.79 30.86 -13.74
CA ILE A 18 37.00 30.69 -12.94
C ILE A 18 36.58 29.80 -11.75
N LEU A 19 36.94 28.52 -11.80
CA LEU A 19 36.75 27.58 -10.70
C LEU A 19 37.59 28.03 -9.49
N HIS A 20 36.97 28.76 -8.54
CA HIS A 20 37.61 29.19 -7.28
C HIS A 20 37.73 28.07 -6.22
N GLY A 21 37.91 26.81 -6.64
CA GLY A 21 38.08 25.64 -5.76
C GLY A 21 39.53 25.15 -5.68
N GLY A 22 40.48 26.03 -5.34
CA GLY A 22 41.92 25.81 -5.56
C GLY A 22 42.78 25.35 -4.38
N GLY A 23 42.23 25.16 -3.17
CA GLY A 23 43.05 24.91 -1.97
C GLY A 23 43.73 23.53 -1.93
N GLY A 24 43.07 22.48 -2.43
CA GLY A 24 43.57 21.10 -2.32
C GLY A 24 44.69 20.74 -3.31
N TRP A 25 44.61 21.25 -4.54
CA TRP A 25 45.54 20.88 -5.61
C TRP A 25 46.92 21.55 -5.44
N ALA A 26 46.99 22.80 -4.98
CA ALA A 26 48.25 23.49 -4.75
C ALA A 26 49.13 22.80 -3.69
N ARG A 27 48.52 22.26 -2.64
CA ARG A 27 49.24 21.50 -1.60
C ARG A 27 49.94 20.26 -2.15
N ASN A 28 49.34 19.56 -3.12
CA ASN A 28 49.89 18.30 -3.66
C ASN A 28 50.86 18.52 -4.82
N PHE A 29 50.65 19.52 -5.68
CA PHE A 29 51.45 19.74 -6.89
C PHE A 29 52.52 20.84 -6.77
N GLY A 30 52.52 21.59 -5.66
CA GLY A 30 53.44 22.69 -5.41
C GLY A 30 52.97 24.04 -5.96
N TYR A 31 53.65 25.10 -5.55
CA TYR A 31 53.31 26.48 -5.93
C TYR A 31 54.18 26.94 -7.10
N ASP A 32 53.61 27.77 -7.98
CA ASP A 32 54.38 28.42 -9.02
C ASP A 32 55.25 29.53 -8.41
N ILE A 33 54.69 30.29 -7.46
CA ILE A 33 55.33 31.47 -6.86
C ILE A 33 55.18 31.43 -5.34
N PHE A 34 56.29 31.63 -4.62
CA PHE A 34 56.31 31.96 -3.20
C PHE A 34 56.57 33.47 -3.05
N ILE A 35 55.75 34.18 -2.28
CA ILE A 35 55.97 35.61 -2.02
C ILE A 35 56.55 35.80 -0.61
N SER A 36 57.78 36.30 -0.55
CA SER A 36 58.49 36.71 0.66
C SER A 36 58.47 38.24 0.78
N PHE A 37 58.08 38.76 1.95
CA PHE A 37 57.86 40.20 2.18
C PHE A 37 58.17 40.56 3.63
N ALA A 38 58.11 41.81 4.08
CA ALA A 38 58.36 42.12 5.49
C ALA A 38 57.05 42.30 6.27
N LEU A 39 56.99 41.70 7.47
CA LEU A 39 55.92 41.95 8.45
C LEU A 39 56.28 43.16 9.33
N GLY A 40 55.28 43.95 9.69
CA GLY A 40 55.40 45.12 10.57
C GLY A 40 54.47 46.26 10.17
N PRO A 41 54.42 47.37 10.93
CA PRO A 41 53.74 48.59 10.51
C PRO A 41 54.48 49.25 9.34
N GLN A 42 53.78 50.06 8.55
CA GLN A 42 54.42 50.95 7.57
C GLN A 42 55.43 51.86 8.28
N PRO A 43 56.59 52.19 7.67
CA PRO A 43 56.98 51.92 6.27
C PRO A 43 57.57 50.53 6.01
N ARG A 44 57.83 49.73 7.06
CA ARG A 44 58.46 48.41 6.93
C ARG A 44 57.51 47.38 6.34
N GLY A 45 56.28 47.33 6.83
CA GLY A 45 55.29 46.33 6.42
C GLY A 45 54.83 46.49 4.97
N THR A 46 55.00 45.44 4.18
CA THR A 46 54.55 45.39 2.77
C THR A 46 53.37 44.44 2.56
N ARG A 47 52.64 44.08 3.64
CA ARG A 47 51.53 43.12 3.63
C ARG A 47 50.44 43.44 2.61
N GLY A 48 49.95 44.69 2.59
CA GLY A 48 48.88 45.10 1.66
C GLY A 48 49.30 44.92 0.20
N TYR A 49 50.51 45.38 -0.13
CA TYR A 49 51.11 45.23 -1.46
C TYR A 49 51.33 43.76 -1.84
N ALA A 50 51.84 42.94 -0.91
CA ALA A 50 52.05 41.50 -1.14
C ALA A 50 50.72 40.74 -1.35
N SER A 51 49.67 41.12 -0.62
CA SER A 51 48.32 40.56 -0.77
C SER A 51 47.72 40.89 -2.13
N ASP A 52 47.85 42.14 -2.59
CA ASP A 52 47.35 42.54 -3.91
C ASP A 52 48.11 41.85 -5.04
N MET A 53 49.43 41.70 -4.88
CA MET A 53 50.28 40.93 -5.79
C MET A 53 49.89 39.45 -5.85
N ALA A 54 49.63 38.81 -4.71
CA ALA A 54 49.16 37.43 -4.67
C ALA A 54 47.81 37.29 -5.41
N ARG A 55 46.88 38.22 -5.17
CA ARG A 55 45.58 38.25 -5.85
C ARG A 55 45.74 38.37 -7.37
N LYS A 56 46.46 39.39 -7.86
CA LYS A 56 46.65 39.60 -9.31
C LYS A 56 47.38 38.43 -9.99
N LEU A 57 48.38 37.83 -9.33
CA LEU A 57 49.07 36.65 -9.88
C LEU A 57 48.14 35.41 -9.93
N ARG A 58 47.27 35.23 -8.92
CA ARG A 58 46.24 34.17 -8.94
C ARG A 58 45.21 34.39 -10.06
N GLU A 59 44.79 35.64 -10.30
CA GLU A 59 43.91 36.01 -11.42
C GLU A 59 44.52 35.68 -12.79
N GLN A 60 45.85 35.72 -12.88
CA GLN A 60 46.62 35.34 -14.08
C GLN A 60 46.88 33.82 -14.17
N GLY A 61 46.32 33.02 -13.25
CA GLY A 61 46.35 31.56 -13.28
C GLY A 61 47.55 30.90 -12.61
N PHE A 62 48.35 31.64 -11.84
CA PHE A 62 49.49 31.10 -11.09
C PHE A 62 49.03 30.54 -9.74
N THR A 63 49.62 29.42 -9.29
CA THR A 63 49.47 29.00 -7.89
C THR A 63 50.46 29.77 -7.01
N VAL A 64 49.92 30.64 -6.14
CA VAL A 64 50.73 31.55 -5.32
C VAL A 64 50.58 31.19 -3.85
N PHE A 65 51.70 30.89 -3.19
CA PHE A 65 51.77 30.76 -1.74
C PHE A 65 51.94 32.16 -1.12
N PHE A 66 50.95 32.57 -0.34
CA PHE A 66 50.97 33.80 0.45
C PHE A 66 50.88 33.42 1.93
N SER A 67 51.93 33.71 2.69
CA SER A 67 52.11 33.18 4.05
C SER A 67 50.98 33.56 5.01
N GLU A 68 50.37 34.74 4.87
CA GLU A 68 49.25 35.19 5.73
C GLU A 68 47.92 34.47 5.45
N ASP A 69 47.70 33.95 4.24
CA ASP A 69 46.48 33.18 3.91
C ASP A 69 46.63 31.72 4.35
N GLU A 70 47.84 31.17 4.30
CA GLU A 70 48.07 29.72 4.33
C GLU A 70 48.81 29.22 5.58
N ALA A 71 49.41 30.10 6.38
CA ALA A 71 50.06 29.75 7.64
C ALA A 71 49.41 30.51 8.83
N PRO A 72 48.87 29.81 9.84
CA PRO A 72 48.29 30.45 11.02
C PRO A 72 49.37 31.23 11.81
N VAL A 73 48.98 32.40 12.32
CA VAL A 73 49.85 33.32 13.07
C VAL A 73 50.34 32.65 14.37
N GLY A 74 51.65 32.71 14.65
CA GLY A 74 52.19 32.43 15.99
C GLY A 74 53.21 31.30 16.13
N ASN A 75 53.60 30.58 15.06
CA ASN A 75 54.60 29.50 15.13
C ASN A 75 55.91 29.86 14.42
N GLU A 76 57.05 29.46 15.01
CA GLU A 76 58.34 29.40 14.31
C GLU A 76 58.20 28.62 13.00
N LEU A 77 59.01 29.00 11.99
CA LEU A 77 59.01 28.53 10.59
C LEU A 77 58.36 27.14 10.41
N ASN A 78 57.03 27.14 10.29
CA ASN A 78 56.24 25.91 10.37
C ASN A 78 56.65 24.98 9.23
N HIS A 79 56.61 23.66 9.47
CA HIS A 79 56.81 22.64 8.45
C HIS A 79 56.03 22.96 7.15
N THR A 80 54.84 23.56 7.26
CA THR A 80 54.05 24.06 6.12
C THR A 80 54.78 25.11 5.28
N LEU A 81 55.37 26.14 5.91
CA LEU A 81 56.09 27.22 5.21
C LEU A 81 57.33 26.67 4.50
N ARG A 82 58.10 25.83 5.21
CA ARG A 82 59.29 25.18 4.65
C ARG A 82 58.94 24.28 3.46
N ARG A 83 57.86 23.51 3.57
CA ARG A 83 57.36 22.63 2.50
C ARG A 83 56.82 23.42 1.31
N ALA A 84 56.14 24.54 1.54
CA ALA A 84 55.70 25.43 0.47
C ALA A 84 56.92 26.00 -0.27
N LEU A 85 57.91 26.53 0.47
CA LEU A 85 59.16 27.05 -0.07
C LEU A 85 59.93 26.00 -0.92
N GLU A 86 60.00 24.75 -0.46
CA GLU A 86 60.58 23.61 -1.23
C GLU A 86 59.85 23.32 -2.54
N ARG A 87 58.54 23.48 -2.53
CA ARG A 87 57.69 23.14 -3.67
C ARG A 87 57.52 24.30 -4.64
N SER A 88 57.90 25.51 -4.23
CA SER A 88 57.78 26.72 -5.05
C SER A 88 58.80 26.80 -6.16
N ARG A 89 58.34 27.10 -7.38
CA ARG A 89 59.21 27.14 -8.58
C ARG A 89 59.97 28.46 -8.73
N LEU A 90 59.42 29.53 -8.19
CA LEU A 90 59.98 30.88 -8.17
C LEU A 90 59.81 31.48 -6.77
N LEU A 91 60.83 32.16 -6.28
CA LEU A 91 60.74 32.99 -5.08
C LEU A 91 60.67 34.46 -5.49
N LEU A 92 59.63 35.15 -5.05
CA LEU A 92 59.42 36.57 -5.27
C LEU A 92 59.69 37.29 -3.95
N VAL A 93 60.66 38.21 -3.94
CA VAL A 93 61.10 38.92 -2.74
C VAL A 93 60.74 40.40 -2.86
N ILE A 94 59.90 40.90 -1.97
CA ILE A 94 59.54 42.33 -1.92
C ILE A 94 60.52 43.05 -1.01
N ALA A 95 61.37 43.91 -1.57
CA ALA A 95 62.44 44.60 -0.86
C ALA A 95 62.22 46.13 -0.85
N ASN A 96 61.97 46.69 0.33
CA ASN A 96 62.10 48.13 0.61
C ASN A 96 63.34 48.37 1.50
N LYS A 97 63.67 49.63 1.78
CA LYS A 97 64.87 49.98 2.55
C LYS A 97 64.89 49.32 3.93
N GLU A 98 63.76 49.34 4.63
CA GLU A 98 63.62 48.79 5.97
C GLU A 98 63.74 47.25 5.99
N THR A 99 63.28 46.57 4.93
CA THR A 99 63.46 45.12 4.75
C THR A 99 64.92 44.77 4.51
N LEU A 100 65.67 45.61 3.79
CA LEU A 100 67.09 45.37 3.56
C LEU A 100 67.94 45.66 4.82
N ASP A 101 67.58 46.68 5.60
CA ASP A 101 68.26 47.04 6.85
C ASP A 101 67.99 46.01 7.96
N ASP A 102 66.77 45.43 8.04
CA ASP A 102 66.42 44.36 8.99
C ASP A 102 65.54 43.27 8.31
N PRO A 103 66.14 42.26 7.64
CA PRO A 103 65.40 41.31 6.82
C PRO A 103 64.65 40.23 7.61
N ARG A 104 64.99 40.00 8.89
CA ARG A 104 64.41 38.95 9.75
C ARG A 104 64.13 37.64 8.99
N TRP A 105 62.86 37.28 8.84
CA TRP A 105 62.40 36.03 8.23
C TRP A 105 62.62 35.97 6.72
N VAL A 106 62.59 37.11 6.02
CA VAL A 106 62.86 37.20 4.57
C VAL A 106 64.23 36.63 4.26
N ARG A 107 65.24 36.95 5.09
CA ARG A 107 66.59 36.38 4.96
C ARG A 107 66.57 34.85 5.03
N THR A 108 65.89 34.32 6.04
CA THR A 108 65.84 32.86 6.27
C THR A 108 65.17 32.15 5.10
N GLU A 109 64.09 32.70 4.54
CA GLU A 109 63.41 32.12 3.38
C GLU A 109 64.25 32.19 2.11
N VAL A 110 64.93 33.31 1.85
CA VAL A 110 65.79 33.45 0.66
C VAL A 110 66.97 32.50 0.73
N GLU A 111 67.62 32.41 1.90
CA GLU A 111 68.74 31.49 2.13
C GLU A 111 68.27 30.03 1.97
N GLU A 112 67.14 29.66 2.59
CA GLU A 112 66.62 28.30 2.53
C GLU A 112 66.16 27.90 1.11
N PHE A 113 65.49 28.80 0.39
CA PHE A 113 65.09 28.58 -1.00
C PHE A 113 66.32 28.42 -1.90
N THR A 114 67.32 29.30 -1.76
CA THR A 114 68.53 29.27 -2.58
C THR A 114 69.39 28.04 -2.28
N ARG A 115 69.49 27.66 -1.00
CA ARG A 115 70.21 26.45 -0.55
C ARG A 115 69.61 25.19 -1.16
N ARG A 116 68.28 25.07 -1.19
CA ARG A 116 67.60 23.89 -1.73
C ARG A 116 67.41 23.92 -3.23
N HIS A 117 67.32 25.11 -3.81
CA HIS A 117 67.09 25.30 -5.24
C HIS A 117 68.06 26.29 -5.88
N PRO A 118 69.36 25.95 -6.00
CA PRO A 118 70.38 26.85 -6.53
C PRO A 118 70.08 27.37 -7.95
N ARG A 119 69.29 26.61 -8.73
CA ARG A 119 68.91 26.92 -10.12
C ARG A 119 67.56 27.62 -10.27
N ARG A 120 66.74 27.70 -9.22
CA ARG A 120 65.42 28.35 -9.33
C ARG A 120 65.58 29.88 -9.23
N PRO A 121 64.81 30.66 -10.02
CA PRO A 121 64.93 32.10 -10.01
C PRO A 121 64.42 32.68 -8.69
N VAL A 122 65.16 33.69 -8.20
CA VAL A 122 64.72 34.61 -7.14
C VAL A 122 64.54 35.96 -7.83
N VAL A 123 63.31 36.47 -7.86
CA VAL A 123 62.97 37.75 -8.47
C VAL A 123 62.74 38.76 -7.36
N THR A 124 63.47 39.87 -7.38
CA THR A 124 63.32 40.93 -6.39
C THR A 124 62.46 42.06 -6.94
N ILE A 125 61.48 42.49 -6.15
CA ILE A 125 60.69 43.72 -6.36
C ILE A 125 61.33 44.82 -5.53
N ASN A 126 62.01 45.75 -6.21
CA ASN A 126 62.80 46.81 -5.61
C ASN A 126 61.94 48.06 -5.40
N ILE A 127 61.40 48.23 -4.20
CA ILE A 127 60.52 49.35 -3.88
C ILE A 127 61.36 50.59 -3.62
N ASN A 128 61.03 51.68 -4.32
CA ASN A 128 61.67 52.99 -4.16
C ASN A 128 63.19 52.95 -4.31
N HIS A 129 63.69 52.11 -5.24
CA HIS A 129 65.12 51.93 -5.48
C HIS A 129 65.94 51.59 -4.22
N ALA A 130 65.38 50.78 -3.32
CA ALA A 130 66.03 50.37 -2.07
C ALA A 130 67.35 49.63 -2.29
N LEU A 131 67.45 48.83 -3.36
CA LEU A 131 68.69 48.23 -3.81
C LEU A 131 69.60 49.32 -4.44
N PRO A 132 70.81 49.52 -3.91
CA PRO A 132 71.76 50.48 -4.47
C PRO A 132 72.13 50.11 -5.92
N LYS A 133 72.21 51.11 -6.80
CA LYS A 133 72.79 50.91 -8.14
C LYS A 133 74.29 50.62 -8.08
N ASP A 134 74.96 51.15 -7.06
CA ASP A 134 76.40 51.01 -6.84
C ASP A 134 76.70 50.21 -5.57
N ASP A 135 77.56 49.21 -5.73
CA ASP A 135 77.83 48.02 -4.90
C ASP A 135 78.40 48.26 -3.48
N THR A 136 78.14 49.42 -2.88
CA THR A 136 78.88 49.91 -1.70
C THR A 136 78.47 49.28 -0.36
N LYS A 137 77.46 48.40 -0.32
CA LYS A 137 77.08 47.63 0.89
C LYS A 137 77.08 46.13 0.61
N ASN A 138 78.24 45.49 0.79
CA ASN A 138 78.43 44.03 0.61
C ASN A 138 77.41 43.16 1.38
N THR A 139 76.86 43.63 2.50
CA THR A 139 76.02 42.83 3.41
C THR A 139 74.72 42.31 2.80
N VAL A 140 74.09 43.03 1.86
CA VAL A 140 72.82 42.56 1.24
C VAL A 140 73.08 41.45 0.24
N SER A 141 74.21 41.51 -0.48
CA SER A 141 74.56 40.52 -1.50
C SER A 141 74.89 39.14 -0.93
N GLU A 142 75.21 39.05 0.37
CA GLU A 142 75.51 37.79 1.05
C GLU A 142 74.31 36.86 1.13
N TRP A 143 73.11 37.41 1.32
CA TRP A 143 71.89 36.61 1.52
C TRP A 143 70.86 36.77 0.40
N LEU A 144 70.84 37.90 -0.32
CA LEU A 144 69.95 38.15 -1.45
C LEU A 144 70.73 38.16 -2.77
N PRO A 145 70.60 37.15 -3.64
CA PRO A 145 71.36 37.07 -4.88
C PRO A 145 70.76 37.96 -5.97
N PHE A 146 70.93 39.29 -5.88
CA PHE A 146 70.43 40.24 -6.89
C PHE A 146 71.46 40.53 -8.01
N ARG A 147 72.76 40.31 -7.78
CA ARG A 147 73.81 40.54 -8.78
C ARG A 147 73.63 39.60 -9.99
N GLY A 148 73.55 40.18 -11.19
CA GLY A 148 73.36 39.43 -12.44
C GLY A 148 71.97 38.81 -12.60
N ARG A 149 71.00 39.18 -11.73
CA ARG A 149 69.60 38.74 -11.84
C ARG A 149 68.69 39.92 -12.19
N ILE A 150 67.57 39.61 -12.82
CA ILE A 150 66.55 40.60 -13.20
C ILE A 150 65.74 40.94 -11.94
N TRP A 151 65.74 42.20 -11.53
CA TRP A 151 64.80 42.75 -10.55
C TRP A 151 63.82 43.72 -11.24
N VAL A 152 62.72 44.00 -10.56
CA VAL A 152 61.68 44.91 -11.05
C VAL A 152 61.55 46.08 -10.08
N ASP A 153 61.75 47.31 -10.56
CA ASP A 153 61.53 48.51 -9.74
C ASP A 153 60.03 48.80 -9.58
N GLU A 154 59.62 49.20 -8.38
CA GLU A 154 58.26 49.64 -8.04
C GLU A 154 58.31 50.99 -7.31
N SER A 155 57.29 51.82 -7.53
CA SER A 155 57.18 53.12 -6.87
C SER A 155 56.87 53.02 -5.37
N ARG A 156 57.28 54.03 -4.60
CA ARG A 156 56.91 54.14 -3.18
C ARG A 156 55.40 54.26 -2.99
N ASP A 157 54.74 54.99 -3.87
CA ASP A 157 53.30 55.28 -3.78
C ASP A 157 52.46 54.02 -3.95
N ALA A 158 52.84 53.13 -4.88
CA ALA A 158 52.21 51.82 -5.06
C ALA A 158 52.29 50.96 -3.78
N CYS A 159 53.45 50.93 -3.12
CA CYS A 159 53.62 50.24 -1.85
C CYS A 159 52.77 50.86 -0.72
N LEU A 160 52.70 52.19 -0.63
CA LEU A 160 51.90 52.88 0.38
C LEU A 160 50.40 52.68 0.18
N ALA A 161 49.95 52.69 -1.08
CA ALA A 161 48.59 52.38 -1.47
C ALA A 161 48.24 50.89 -1.29
N GLY A 162 49.24 50.03 -1.10
CA GLY A 162 49.06 48.58 -1.03
C GLY A 162 48.61 47.95 -2.35
N GLN A 163 48.87 48.62 -3.48
CA GLN A 163 48.46 48.18 -4.81
C GLN A 163 49.68 47.94 -5.69
N VAL A 164 49.78 46.76 -6.30
CA VAL A 164 50.87 46.48 -7.25
C VAL A 164 50.55 47.07 -8.61
N SER A 165 51.53 47.72 -9.23
CA SER A 165 51.36 48.24 -10.60
C SER A 165 51.26 47.10 -11.62
N ASP A 166 50.43 47.27 -12.65
CA ASP A 166 50.25 46.24 -13.68
C ASP A 166 51.55 45.97 -14.45
N ALA A 167 52.42 46.98 -14.59
CA ALA A 167 53.74 46.84 -15.18
C ALA A 167 54.65 45.88 -14.38
N VAL A 168 54.53 45.85 -13.05
CA VAL A 168 55.25 44.88 -12.21
C VAL A 168 54.69 43.48 -12.44
N ILE A 169 53.37 43.31 -12.47
CA ILE A 169 52.74 42.01 -12.74
C ILE A 169 53.13 41.47 -14.11
N GLU A 170 53.06 42.29 -15.15
CA GLU A 170 53.44 41.90 -16.51
C GLU A 170 54.91 41.43 -16.56
N ARG A 171 55.82 42.18 -15.94
CA ARG A 171 57.24 41.79 -15.85
C ARG A 171 57.45 40.50 -15.07
N VAL A 172 56.79 40.32 -13.93
CA VAL A 172 56.86 39.10 -13.12
C VAL A 172 56.36 37.89 -13.92
N ILE A 173 55.29 38.04 -14.71
CA ILE A 173 54.75 36.98 -15.57
C ILE A 173 55.72 36.60 -16.70
N THR A 174 56.49 37.56 -17.22
CA THR A 174 57.50 37.28 -18.26
C THR A 174 58.77 36.63 -17.72
N ALA A 175 59.06 36.78 -16.42
CA ALA A 175 60.34 36.37 -15.83
C ALA A 175 60.62 34.84 -15.84
N PRO A 176 59.64 33.92 -15.72
CA PRO A 176 59.94 32.49 -15.73
C PRO A 176 59.54 31.75 -17.02
N ARG A 177 60.54 31.30 -17.78
CA ARG A 177 60.37 30.24 -18.81
C ARG A 177 59.89 28.89 -18.21
N ALA A 178 60.04 28.69 -16.89
CA ALA A 178 59.80 27.43 -16.20
C ALA A 178 58.34 27.17 -15.78
N VAL A 179 57.48 28.19 -15.73
CA VAL A 179 56.09 28.04 -15.22
C VAL A 179 55.15 27.41 -16.26
N ARG A 180 55.45 27.51 -17.56
CA ARG A 180 54.61 26.95 -18.65
C ARG A 180 54.58 25.42 -18.73
N SER A 181 55.36 24.70 -17.91
CA SER A 181 55.37 23.23 -17.92
C SER A 181 54.06 22.62 -17.40
N LEU A 182 53.36 23.30 -16.48
CA LEU A 182 52.09 22.80 -15.93
C LEU A 182 50.96 22.88 -16.96
N THR A 183 50.99 23.88 -17.84
CA THR A 183 50.03 24.01 -18.95
C THR A 183 50.19 22.86 -19.94
N ARG A 184 51.43 22.46 -20.26
CA ARG A 184 51.69 21.27 -21.10
C ARG A 184 51.21 19.98 -20.43
N LEU A 185 51.42 19.84 -19.12
CA LEU A 185 50.91 18.69 -18.37
C LEU A 185 49.38 18.61 -18.38
N ARG A 186 48.69 19.76 -18.20
CA ARG A 186 47.23 19.82 -18.28
C ARG A 186 46.70 19.39 -19.66
N TYR A 187 47.34 19.82 -20.76
CA TYR A 187 46.97 19.35 -22.10
C TYR A 187 47.24 17.85 -22.31
N THR A 188 48.31 17.32 -21.72
CA THR A 188 48.63 15.89 -21.81
C THR A 188 47.57 15.05 -21.07
N ILE A 189 47.19 15.46 -19.86
CA ILE A 189 46.13 14.79 -19.07
C ILE A 189 44.78 14.87 -19.81
N ALA A 190 44.43 16.02 -20.38
CA ALA A 190 43.21 16.17 -21.16
C ALA A 190 43.17 15.23 -22.38
N SER A 191 44.31 15.05 -23.07
CA SER A 191 44.39 14.11 -24.20
C SER A 191 44.19 12.65 -23.78
N ILE A 192 44.75 12.25 -22.62
CA ILE A 192 44.59 10.91 -22.07
C ILE A 192 43.13 10.65 -21.69
N ILE A 193 42.47 11.61 -21.03
CA ILE A 193 41.04 11.50 -20.68
C ILE A 193 40.18 11.35 -21.93
N MET A 194 40.47 12.09 -23.00
CA MET A 194 39.70 12.02 -24.25
C MET A 194 39.84 10.65 -24.94
N VAL A 195 41.04 10.05 -24.91
CA VAL A 195 41.26 8.68 -25.41
C VAL A 195 40.49 7.66 -24.58
N PHE A 196 40.54 7.74 -23.25
CA PHE A 196 39.79 6.83 -22.38
C PHE A 196 38.27 7.00 -22.54
N ALA A 197 37.78 8.22 -22.75
CA ALA A 197 36.37 8.46 -23.04
C ALA A 197 35.96 7.79 -24.37
N GLY A 198 36.77 7.90 -25.42
CA GLY A 198 36.53 7.24 -26.70
C GLY A 198 36.48 5.72 -26.60
N VAL A 199 37.42 5.11 -25.87
CA VAL A 199 37.43 3.66 -25.61
C VAL A 199 36.21 3.22 -24.79
N SER A 200 35.81 4.03 -23.81
CA SER A 200 34.63 3.74 -22.98
C SER A 200 33.35 3.76 -23.79
N VAL A 201 33.19 4.72 -24.73
CA VAL A 201 32.05 4.77 -25.64
C VAL A 201 32.00 3.53 -26.54
N LEU A 202 33.13 3.10 -27.11
CA LEU A 202 33.19 1.88 -27.91
C LEU A 202 32.83 0.63 -27.10
N ALA A 203 33.29 0.53 -25.85
CA ALA A 203 32.95 -0.58 -24.96
C ALA A 203 31.44 -0.62 -24.62
N LEU A 204 30.81 0.55 -24.43
CA LEU A 204 29.37 0.65 -24.21
C LEU A 204 28.57 0.20 -25.45
N MET A 205 29.01 0.59 -26.66
CA MET A 205 28.37 0.16 -27.90
C MET A 205 28.48 -1.37 -28.11
N GLN A 206 29.64 -1.96 -27.80
CA GLN A 206 29.79 -3.42 -27.86
C GLN A 206 28.95 -4.14 -26.82
N ARG A 207 28.81 -3.57 -25.62
CA ARG A 207 27.93 -4.10 -24.57
C ARG A 207 26.48 -4.09 -25.00
N THR A 208 26.00 -3.00 -25.62
CA THR A 208 24.61 -2.93 -26.10
C THR A 208 24.32 -3.97 -27.19
N GLU A 209 25.26 -4.18 -28.12
CA GLU A 209 25.09 -5.19 -29.17
C GLU A 209 25.07 -6.61 -28.61
N ALA A 210 25.94 -6.93 -27.65
CA ALA A 210 25.95 -8.23 -26.99
C ALA A 210 24.66 -8.51 -26.19
N ILE A 211 24.08 -7.48 -25.56
CA ILE A 211 22.79 -7.59 -24.87
C ILE A 211 21.66 -7.82 -25.87
N ASN A 212 21.65 -7.08 -26.99
CA ASN A 212 20.62 -7.24 -28.03
C ASN A 212 20.64 -8.65 -28.65
N GLN A 213 21.82 -9.20 -28.93
CA GLN A 213 21.97 -10.56 -29.45
C GLN A 213 21.54 -11.62 -28.43
N ARG A 214 21.85 -11.41 -27.15
CA ARG A 214 21.41 -12.28 -26.05
C ARG A 214 19.88 -12.28 -25.91
N ASN A 215 19.27 -11.10 -25.87
CA ASN A 215 17.82 -10.95 -25.74
C ASN A 215 17.10 -11.60 -26.94
N SER A 216 17.64 -11.42 -28.16
CA SER A 216 17.10 -12.04 -29.37
C SER A 216 17.14 -13.57 -29.30
N ALA A 217 18.23 -14.16 -28.79
CA ALA A 217 18.34 -15.61 -28.60
C ALA A 217 17.38 -16.14 -27.52
N GLN A 218 17.19 -15.40 -26.42
CA GLN A 218 16.25 -15.76 -25.36
C GLN A 218 14.80 -15.69 -25.85
N HIS A 219 14.43 -14.65 -26.61
CA HIS A 219 13.11 -14.56 -27.25
C HIS A 219 12.86 -15.73 -28.19
N ALA A 220 13.84 -16.11 -29.03
CA ALA A 220 13.71 -17.26 -29.92
C ALA A 220 13.49 -18.58 -29.15
N LEU A 221 14.21 -18.78 -28.03
CA LEU A 221 14.02 -19.96 -27.17
C LEU A 221 12.62 -19.99 -26.54
N LEU A 222 12.17 -18.89 -25.95
CA LEU A 222 10.85 -18.77 -25.33
C LEU A 222 9.72 -18.98 -26.35
N SER A 223 9.81 -18.38 -27.54
CA SER A 223 8.85 -18.60 -28.61
C SER A 223 8.84 -20.05 -29.13
N SER A 224 9.99 -20.73 -29.16
CA SER A 224 10.04 -22.15 -29.53
C SER A 224 9.37 -23.06 -28.49
N ALA A 225 9.59 -22.77 -27.21
CA ALA A 225 8.98 -23.47 -26.09
C ALA A 225 7.46 -23.26 -26.05
N ALA A 226 7.02 -22.02 -26.29
CA ALA A 226 5.61 -21.67 -26.42
C ALA A 226 4.91 -22.51 -27.50
N LYS A 227 5.49 -22.59 -28.71
CA LYS A 227 4.93 -23.39 -29.81
C LYS A 227 4.83 -24.88 -29.45
N GLN A 228 5.85 -25.44 -28.81
CA GLN A 228 5.82 -26.84 -28.39
C GLN A 228 4.79 -27.10 -27.28
N ALA A 229 4.67 -26.18 -26.32
CA ALA A 229 3.67 -26.28 -25.26
C ALA A 229 2.23 -26.18 -25.78
N THR A 230 1.96 -25.27 -26.73
CA THR A 230 0.64 -25.20 -27.38
C THR A 230 0.34 -26.48 -28.15
N LEU A 231 1.30 -27.06 -28.87
CA LEU A 231 1.12 -28.34 -29.56
C LEU A 231 0.87 -29.49 -28.57
N GLN A 232 1.50 -29.51 -27.41
CA GLN A 232 1.25 -30.51 -26.37
C GLN A 232 -0.13 -30.34 -25.73
N SER A 233 -0.56 -29.09 -25.49
CA SER A 233 -1.92 -28.76 -25.05
C SER A 233 -2.98 -29.28 -26.02
N GLN A 234 -2.81 -28.98 -27.33
CA GLN A 234 -3.72 -29.45 -28.38
C GLN A 234 -3.79 -30.99 -28.49
N ASN A 235 -2.73 -31.69 -28.08
CA ASN A 235 -2.70 -33.16 -28.03
C ASN A 235 -3.21 -33.76 -26.70
N GLY A 236 -3.84 -32.95 -25.84
CA GLY A 236 -4.37 -33.38 -24.54
C GLY A 236 -3.30 -33.61 -23.46
N ARG A 237 -2.09 -33.05 -23.64
CA ARG A 237 -0.95 -33.17 -22.73
C ARG A 237 -0.53 -31.82 -22.15
N ALA A 238 -1.50 -31.02 -21.70
CA ALA A 238 -1.27 -29.68 -21.16
C ALA A 238 -0.25 -29.66 -20.00
N GLN A 239 -0.18 -30.73 -19.18
CA GLN A 239 0.80 -30.84 -18.10
C GLN A 239 2.26 -31.01 -18.59
N GLU A 240 2.48 -31.76 -19.68
CA GLU A 240 3.79 -31.84 -20.33
C GLU A 240 4.17 -30.46 -20.89
N GLY A 241 3.20 -29.76 -21.50
CA GLY A 241 3.40 -28.43 -22.07
C GLY A 241 3.76 -27.40 -21.02
N TRP A 242 3.07 -27.42 -19.88
CA TRP A 242 3.39 -26.56 -18.73
C TRP A 242 4.77 -26.87 -18.15
N THR A 243 5.10 -28.15 -17.96
CA THR A 243 6.40 -28.57 -17.44
C THR A 243 7.54 -28.09 -18.35
N GLN A 244 7.32 -28.14 -19.66
CA GLN A 244 8.27 -27.65 -20.63
C GLN A 244 8.47 -26.12 -20.57
N LEU A 245 7.38 -25.34 -20.45
CA LEU A 245 7.46 -23.89 -20.27
C LEU A 245 8.19 -23.52 -18.99
N VAL A 246 7.92 -24.21 -17.88
CA VAL A 246 8.57 -23.97 -16.58
C VAL A 246 10.06 -24.31 -16.63
N ASN A 247 10.45 -25.40 -17.28
CA ASN A 247 11.87 -25.77 -17.41
C ASN A 247 12.63 -24.74 -18.25
N VAL A 248 12.07 -24.31 -19.38
CA VAL A 248 12.67 -23.26 -20.21
C VAL A 248 12.74 -21.94 -19.46
N LEU A 249 11.69 -21.58 -18.71
CA LEU A 249 11.71 -20.38 -17.89
C LEU A 249 12.78 -20.46 -16.81
N ARG A 250 12.92 -21.60 -16.12
CA ARG A 250 13.94 -21.83 -15.07
C ARG A 250 15.36 -21.73 -15.61
N ASP A 251 15.61 -22.29 -16.80
CA ASP A 251 16.92 -22.25 -17.45
C ASP A 251 17.32 -20.82 -17.85
N ILE A 252 16.34 -19.94 -18.08
CA ILE A 252 16.55 -18.54 -18.50
C ILE A 252 16.40 -17.55 -17.31
N GLN A 253 15.68 -17.92 -16.24
CA GLN A 253 15.26 -17.06 -15.13
C GLN A 253 16.35 -16.23 -14.44
N PRO A 254 17.60 -16.70 -14.24
CA PRO A 254 18.60 -15.82 -13.63
C PRO A 254 18.96 -14.58 -14.47
N ASN A 255 18.44 -14.44 -15.71
CA ASN A 255 18.88 -13.38 -16.64
C ASN A 255 17.80 -12.90 -17.65
N VAL A 256 16.52 -12.83 -17.29
CA VAL A 256 15.50 -12.21 -18.19
C VAL A 256 15.28 -10.77 -17.78
N ASP A 257 15.89 -9.84 -18.51
CA ASP A 257 15.62 -8.40 -18.39
C ASP A 257 14.58 -8.00 -19.47
N GLY A 258 13.29 -8.08 -19.14
CA GLY A 258 12.20 -7.66 -20.04
C GLY A 258 10.90 -8.47 -19.87
N PRO A 259 9.77 -7.98 -20.43
CA PRO A 259 8.51 -8.72 -20.44
C PRO A 259 8.64 -10.00 -21.26
N LEU A 260 8.01 -11.08 -20.79
CA LEU A 260 7.97 -12.35 -21.53
C LEU A 260 7.26 -12.15 -22.88
N PRO A 261 7.75 -12.78 -23.97
CA PRO A 261 7.09 -12.66 -25.28
C PRO A 261 5.64 -13.12 -25.22
N GLU A 262 4.76 -12.40 -25.93
CA GLU A 262 3.31 -12.63 -25.91
C GLU A 262 2.92 -14.08 -26.21
N ASP A 263 3.60 -14.71 -27.17
CA ASP A 263 3.38 -16.13 -27.51
C ASP A 263 3.61 -17.06 -26.32
N PHE A 264 4.61 -16.76 -25.48
CA PHE A 264 4.91 -17.54 -24.28
C PHE A 264 3.83 -17.35 -23.22
N LEU A 265 3.36 -16.11 -23.00
CA LEU A 265 2.26 -15.82 -22.09
C LEU A 265 0.96 -16.48 -22.55
N ARG A 266 0.68 -16.46 -23.85
CA ARG A 266 -0.49 -17.12 -24.44
C ARG A 266 -0.40 -18.63 -24.28
N ALA A 267 0.75 -19.25 -24.55
CA ALA A 267 0.96 -20.69 -24.34
C ALA A 267 0.89 -21.09 -22.86
N ALA A 268 1.44 -20.29 -21.96
CA ALA A 268 1.33 -20.45 -20.51
C ALA A 268 -0.13 -20.37 -20.05
N LEU A 269 -0.88 -19.38 -20.56
CA LEU A 269 -2.29 -19.23 -20.25
C LEU A 269 -3.13 -20.39 -20.81
N THR A 270 -2.89 -20.82 -22.05
CA THR A 270 -3.57 -21.99 -22.65
C THR A 270 -3.28 -23.25 -21.84
N THR A 271 -2.01 -23.53 -21.53
CA THR A 271 -1.65 -24.71 -20.74
C THR A 271 -2.19 -24.63 -19.30
N LEU A 272 -2.23 -23.45 -18.67
CA LEU A 272 -2.80 -23.26 -17.32
C LEU A 272 -4.33 -23.33 -17.30
N THR A 273 -5.01 -22.79 -18.31
CA THR A 273 -6.47 -22.82 -18.41
C THR A 273 -6.98 -24.20 -18.76
N GLU A 274 -6.24 -24.96 -19.57
CA GLU A 274 -6.52 -26.37 -19.83
C GLU A 274 -6.10 -27.29 -18.65
N ASN A 275 -5.23 -26.80 -17.75
CA ASN A 275 -4.77 -27.47 -16.53
C ASN A 275 -5.35 -26.84 -15.25
N ARG A 276 -6.47 -26.08 -15.35
CA ARG A 276 -7.10 -25.35 -14.22
C ARG A 276 -7.80 -26.26 -13.22
N LEU A 277 -8.04 -27.49 -13.61
CA LEU A 277 -8.25 -28.58 -12.68
C LEU A 277 -6.82 -29.01 -12.35
N GLY A 278 -6.36 -28.96 -11.09
CA GLY A 278 -5.18 -29.72 -10.70
C GLY A 278 -5.38 -31.22 -11.00
N PRO A 279 -4.70 -32.16 -10.35
CA PRO A 279 -5.30 -33.48 -10.20
C PRO A 279 -6.60 -33.32 -9.39
N ALA A 280 -7.67 -32.88 -10.02
CA ALA A 280 -8.99 -33.29 -9.63
C ALA A 280 -8.91 -34.80 -9.72
N LEU A 281 -9.09 -35.49 -8.59
CA LEU A 281 -9.69 -36.81 -8.62
C LEU A 281 -11.10 -36.62 -9.21
N THR A 282 -11.15 -36.34 -10.51
CA THR A 282 -12.34 -36.53 -11.31
C THR A 282 -12.46 -38.03 -11.37
N PHE A 283 -13.34 -38.54 -10.52
CA PHE A 283 -13.87 -39.87 -10.63
C PHE A 283 -14.12 -40.14 -12.11
N ASP A 284 -13.40 -41.13 -12.66
CA ASP A 284 -13.49 -41.51 -14.06
C ASP A 284 -14.98 -41.67 -14.42
N LYS A 285 -15.49 -40.74 -15.24
CA LYS A 285 -16.88 -40.71 -15.69
C LYS A 285 -17.27 -42.04 -16.38
N ALA A 286 -16.30 -42.84 -16.83
CA ALA A 286 -16.54 -44.14 -17.44
C ALA A 286 -16.70 -45.29 -16.43
N LYS A 287 -16.42 -45.07 -15.13
CA LYS A 287 -16.57 -46.09 -14.06
C LYS A 287 -17.49 -45.66 -12.91
N ALA A 288 -17.88 -44.39 -12.83
CA ALA A 288 -18.97 -43.96 -11.97
C ALA A 288 -20.30 -44.39 -12.60
N ALA A 289 -20.93 -45.43 -12.05
CA ALA A 289 -22.32 -45.74 -12.36
C ALA A 289 -23.16 -44.48 -12.09
N ALA A 290 -23.71 -43.88 -13.14
CA ALA A 290 -24.58 -42.72 -13.05
C ALA A 290 -25.74 -43.00 -12.08
N LEU A 291 -25.85 -42.17 -11.06
CA LEU A 291 -27.01 -42.12 -10.17
C LEU A 291 -28.24 -41.74 -11.01
N LYS A 292 -29.34 -42.52 -10.92
CA LYS A 292 -30.65 -42.03 -11.36
C LYS A 292 -31.09 -40.95 -10.37
N ALA A 293 -31.60 -39.84 -10.89
CA ALA A 293 -31.68 -38.54 -10.24
C ALA A 293 -33.08 -38.19 -9.72
N ASP A 294 -33.97 -39.17 -9.62
CA ASP A 294 -35.41 -38.95 -9.72
C ASP A 294 -36.13 -38.80 -8.35
N GLU A 295 -35.44 -38.75 -7.20
CA GLU A 295 -36.11 -38.96 -5.88
C GLU A 295 -35.67 -38.07 -4.69
N PHE A 296 -35.31 -36.78 -4.83
CA PHE A 296 -34.97 -35.96 -3.64
C PHE A 296 -35.48 -34.50 -3.68
N GLU A 297 -36.20 -34.08 -2.64
CA GLU A 297 -36.71 -32.72 -2.43
C GLU A 297 -36.20 -32.16 -1.08
N THR A 298 -35.61 -30.95 -1.08
CA THR A 298 -35.20 -30.05 0.03
C THR A 298 -33.70 -29.92 0.39
N PRO A 299 -33.19 -28.68 0.59
CA PRO A 299 -31.80 -28.40 0.96
C PRO A 299 -31.59 -28.57 2.47
N VAL A 300 -30.94 -29.65 2.87
CA VAL A 300 -30.50 -29.91 4.26
C VAL A 300 -28.99 -29.78 4.33
N VAL A 301 -28.45 -29.09 5.35
CA VAL A 301 -27.01 -28.96 5.58
C VAL A 301 -26.41 -30.36 5.76
N PRO A 302 -25.47 -30.80 4.90
CA PRO A 302 -24.85 -32.11 5.02
C PRO A 302 -24.03 -32.22 6.31
N VAL A 303 -24.10 -33.37 6.98
CA VAL A 303 -23.19 -33.67 8.09
C VAL A 303 -22.06 -34.55 7.54
N ALA A 304 -20.82 -34.13 7.72
CA ALA A 304 -19.65 -34.86 7.24
C ALA A 304 -18.62 -35.11 8.34
N LYS A 305 -17.93 -36.26 8.29
CA LYS A 305 -16.87 -36.60 9.24
C LYS A 305 -15.84 -37.51 8.57
N PHE A 306 -14.55 -37.32 8.89
CA PHE A 306 -13.48 -38.26 8.55
C PHE A 306 -13.27 -39.29 9.67
N ASP A 307 -12.80 -40.49 9.34
CA ASP A 307 -12.31 -41.42 10.35
C ASP A 307 -10.98 -40.95 10.96
N ALA A 308 -10.58 -41.52 12.09
CA ALA A 308 -9.41 -41.09 12.86
C ALA A 308 -8.07 -41.22 12.10
N ASN A 309 -8.04 -42.03 11.03
CA ASN A 309 -6.86 -42.21 10.17
C ASN A 309 -6.95 -41.41 8.87
N SER A 310 -8.02 -40.62 8.69
CA SER A 310 -8.31 -39.90 7.45
C SER A 310 -8.36 -40.82 6.21
N GLN A 311 -8.69 -42.11 6.37
CA GLN A 311 -8.80 -43.08 5.28
C GLN A 311 -10.22 -43.21 4.74
N LYS A 312 -11.21 -42.75 5.50
CA LYS A 312 -12.61 -42.75 5.12
C LYS A 312 -13.26 -41.42 5.45
N VAL A 313 -14.27 -41.07 4.67
CA VAL A 313 -15.16 -39.94 4.93
C VAL A 313 -16.60 -40.43 4.87
N ALA A 314 -17.39 -40.09 5.88
CA ALA A 314 -18.83 -40.30 5.88
C ALA A 314 -19.52 -38.96 5.63
N VAL A 315 -20.57 -38.97 4.81
CA VAL A 315 -21.42 -37.81 4.55
C VAL A 315 -22.86 -38.26 4.66
N ALA A 316 -23.64 -37.51 5.42
CA ALA A 316 -25.08 -37.70 5.58
C ALA A 316 -25.83 -36.49 5.02
N VAL A 317 -26.82 -36.75 4.17
CA VAL A 317 -27.73 -35.75 3.58
C VAL A 317 -29.14 -36.28 3.71
N ASP A 318 -30.01 -35.50 4.37
CA ASP A 318 -31.38 -35.89 4.69
C ASP A 318 -31.46 -37.22 5.45
N ARG A 319 -31.95 -38.33 4.88
CA ARG A 319 -31.97 -39.66 5.50
C ARG A 319 -30.85 -40.58 5.01
N ASN A 320 -30.04 -40.12 4.06
CA ASN A 320 -29.03 -40.94 3.39
C ASN A 320 -27.66 -40.75 4.01
N VAL A 321 -26.94 -41.85 4.20
CA VAL A 321 -25.58 -41.89 4.73
C VAL A 321 -24.71 -42.64 3.74
N GLY A 322 -23.66 -41.98 3.25
CA GLY A 322 -22.62 -42.60 2.42
C GLY A 322 -21.27 -42.59 3.13
N VAL A 323 -20.44 -43.59 2.80
CA VAL A 323 -19.04 -43.68 3.25
C VAL A 323 -18.16 -43.93 2.04
N TRP A 324 -17.10 -43.14 1.89
CA TRP A 324 -16.13 -43.24 0.81
C TRP A 324 -14.73 -43.43 1.37
N SER A 325 -13.92 -44.21 0.67
CA SER A 325 -12.47 -44.28 0.88
C SER A 325 -11.85 -42.97 0.38
N THR A 326 -10.99 -42.34 1.17
CA THR A 326 -10.34 -41.08 0.77
C THR A 326 -9.17 -41.31 -0.20
N LYS A 327 -8.64 -42.54 -0.23
CA LYS A 327 -7.46 -42.91 -1.05
C LYS A 327 -7.78 -42.99 -2.53
N ASP A 328 -8.91 -43.61 -2.87
CA ASP A 328 -9.34 -43.88 -4.25
C ASP A 328 -10.73 -43.30 -4.53
N GLY A 329 -11.35 -42.67 -3.52
CA GLY A 329 -12.69 -42.12 -3.59
C GLY A 329 -13.79 -43.17 -3.74
N MET A 330 -13.45 -44.46 -3.66
CA MET A 330 -14.42 -45.54 -3.88
C MET A 330 -15.44 -45.57 -2.75
N ARG A 331 -16.72 -45.67 -3.11
CA ARG A 331 -17.81 -45.78 -2.14
C ARG A 331 -17.72 -47.13 -1.43
N ILE A 332 -17.51 -47.09 -0.12
CA ILE A 332 -17.47 -48.26 0.76
C ILE A 332 -18.89 -48.69 1.12
N LEU A 333 -19.75 -47.72 1.42
CA LEU A 333 -21.12 -47.96 1.90
C LEU A 333 -22.06 -46.85 1.44
N GLN A 334 -23.32 -47.21 1.17
CA GLN A 334 -24.43 -46.27 1.11
C GLN A 334 -25.66 -46.93 1.74
N THR A 335 -26.34 -46.20 2.61
CA THR A 335 -27.58 -46.65 3.22
C THR A 335 -28.50 -45.48 3.52
N SER A 336 -29.79 -45.75 3.66
CA SER A 336 -30.77 -44.79 4.19
C SER A 336 -31.16 -45.19 5.61
N LEU A 337 -31.40 -44.20 6.47
CA LEU A 337 -31.84 -44.37 7.83
C LEU A 337 -33.29 -43.89 7.97
N VAL A 338 -34.00 -44.39 8.97
CA VAL A 338 -35.36 -43.93 9.31
C VAL A 338 -35.38 -42.56 10.00
N VAL A 339 -34.21 -41.99 10.27
CA VAL A 339 -34.04 -40.68 10.91
C VAL A 339 -33.20 -39.78 10.01
N LYS A 340 -33.36 -38.46 10.16
CA LYS A 340 -32.44 -37.49 9.58
C LYS A 340 -31.19 -37.39 10.46
N PRO A 341 -29.99 -37.75 9.99
CA PRO A 341 -28.76 -37.65 10.75
C PRO A 341 -28.49 -36.21 11.18
N GLN A 342 -28.25 -36.04 12.48
CA GLN A 342 -27.78 -34.79 13.07
C GLN A 342 -26.28 -34.88 13.39
N ILE A 343 -25.80 -36.08 13.74
CA ILE A 343 -24.41 -36.35 14.11
C ILE A 343 -23.96 -37.65 13.46
N ILE A 344 -22.77 -37.65 12.85
CA ILE A 344 -22.09 -38.86 12.42
C ILE A 344 -20.68 -38.92 13.01
N THR A 345 -20.26 -40.07 13.48
CA THR A 345 -18.91 -40.29 14.00
C THR A 345 -18.41 -41.69 13.71
N PHE A 346 -17.12 -41.81 13.38
CA PHE A 346 -16.47 -43.10 13.31
C PHE A 346 -16.05 -43.58 14.71
N THR A 347 -15.89 -44.89 14.83
CA THR A 347 -15.09 -45.50 15.88
C THR A 347 -13.60 -45.25 15.66
N ASP A 348 -12.77 -45.38 16.70
CA ASP A 348 -11.32 -45.18 16.64
C ASP A 348 -10.66 -46.19 15.69
N SER A 349 -11.22 -47.40 15.60
CA SER A 349 -10.84 -48.41 14.61
C SER A 349 -11.25 -48.07 13.17
N GLY A 350 -12.17 -47.11 13.00
CA GLY A 350 -12.82 -46.80 11.73
C GLY A 350 -13.60 -47.99 11.14
N SER A 351 -13.99 -48.98 11.96
CA SER A 351 -14.75 -50.18 11.52
C SER A 351 -16.26 -49.99 11.60
N LEU A 352 -16.73 -49.15 12.52
CA LEU A 352 -18.13 -48.77 12.67
C LEU A 352 -18.32 -47.27 12.42
N LEU A 353 -19.42 -46.93 11.77
CA LEU A 353 -19.97 -45.57 11.71
C LEU A 353 -21.19 -45.49 12.63
N ILE A 354 -21.20 -44.54 13.54
CA ILE A 354 -22.35 -44.27 14.40
C ILE A 354 -23.05 -43.03 13.87
N VAL A 355 -24.36 -43.13 13.69
CA VAL A 355 -25.22 -42.07 13.18
C VAL A 355 -26.33 -41.82 14.19
N GLU A 356 -26.40 -40.60 14.72
CA GLU A 356 -27.49 -40.14 15.55
C GLU A 356 -28.38 -39.20 14.74
N GLY A 357 -29.69 -39.39 14.82
CA GLY A 357 -30.65 -38.56 14.13
C GLY A 357 -32.02 -38.55 14.78
N ARG A 358 -32.91 -37.68 14.28
CA ARG A 358 -34.31 -37.61 14.71
C ARG A 358 -35.24 -37.96 13.57
N GLU A 359 -36.35 -38.60 13.91
CA GLU A 359 -37.41 -38.86 12.95
C GLU A 359 -38.11 -37.53 12.70
N VAL A 360 -38.03 -36.97 11.51
CA VAL A 360 -38.71 -35.70 11.22
C VAL A 360 -40.14 -36.02 10.86
N ASP A 361 -41.06 -35.49 11.66
CA ASP A 361 -42.47 -35.47 11.34
C ASP A 361 -42.67 -34.43 10.23
N GLU A 362 -43.01 -34.91 9.04
CA GLU A 362 -43.06 -34.12 7.80
C GLU A 362 -44.08 -32.97 7.89
N ASP A 363 -45.11 -33.12 8.74
CA ASP A 363 -46.18 -32.14 8.90
C ASP A 363 -45.83 -31.02 9.90
N SER A 364 -45.01 -31.29 10.91
CA SER A 364 -44.78 -30.35 12.01
C SER A 364 -43.43 -29.62 11.95
N GLY A 365 -42.46 -30.11 11.17
CA GLY A 365 -41.11 -29.52 11.06
C GLY A 365 -40.26 -29.60 12.35
N GLU A 366 -40.89 -29.76 13.52
CA GLU A 366 -40.27 -30.05 14.80
C GLU A 366 -40.81 -31.37 15.35
N SER A 367 -39.95 -32.38 15.30
CA SER A 367 -40.26 -33.66 15.92
C SER A 367 -39.76 -33.71 17.35
N ASP A 368 -40.70 -33.86 18.28
CA ASP A 368 -40.45 -34.17 19.69
C ASP A 368 -40.03 -35.65 19.89
N THR A 369 -39.79 -36.39 18.79
CA THR A 369 -39.31 -37.77 18.88
C THR A 369 -37.91 -37.82 19.52
N PRO A 370 -37.67 -38.83 20.38
CA PRO A 370 -36.34 -39.03 20.94
C PRO A 370 -35.34 -39.33 19.83
N ALA A 371 -34.13 -38.77 19.94
CA ALA A 371 -33.04 -39.10 19.03
C ALA A 371 -32.76 -40.61 19.06
N ARG A 372 -32.49 -41.19 17.88
CA ARG A 372 -32.14 -42.60 17.69
C ARG A 372 -30.70 -42.67 17.18
N ALA A 373 -29.93 -43.64 17.66
CA ALA A 373 -28.60 -43.92 17.13
C ALA A 373 -28.57 -45.24 16.37
N PHE A 374 -27.78 -45.28 15.32
CA PHE A 374 -27.55 -46.42 14.46
C PHE A 374 -26.05 -46.69 14.41
N ALA A 375 -25.63 -47.90 14.74
CA ALA A 375 -24.28 -48.37 14.46
C ALA A 375 -24.30 -49.12 13.13
N ILE A 376 -23.44 -48.70 12.21
CA ILE A 376 -23.33 -49.26 10.88
C ILE A 376 -21.95 -49.91 10.74
N ASP A 377 -21.94 -51.23 10.59
CA ASP A 377 -20.71 -51.99 10.32
C ASP A 377 -20.27 -51.76 8.88
N LEU A 378 -19.11 -51.13 8.70
CA LEU A 378 -18.60 -50.78 7.38
C LEU A 378 -18.11 -51.99 6.57
N ARG A 379 -17.88 -53.15 7.21
CA ARG A 379 -17.48 -54.38 6.52
C ARG A 379 -18.69 -55.16 6.02
N SER A 380 -19.74 -55.27 6.84
CA SER A 380 -20.92 -56.07 6.52
C SER A 380 -22.09 -55.25 5.95
N GLY A 381 -22.06 -53.93 6.09
CA GLY A 381 -23.19 -53.04 5.81
C GLY A 381 -24.35 -53.19 6.79
N LYS A 382 -24.21 -54.03 7.83
CA LYS A 382 -25.26 -54.29 8.81
C LYS A 382 -25.51 -53.05 9.65
N ILE A 383 -26.74 -52.55 9.61
CA ILE A 383 -27.22 -51.49 10.48
C ILE A 383 -27.82 -52.12 11.71
N SER A 384 -27.34 -51.70 12.88
CA SER A 384 -27.93 -52.06 14.17
C SER A 384 -28.41 -50.79 14.82
N GLU A 385 -29.72 -50.69 15.05
CA GLU A 385 -30.24 -49.67 15.93
C GLU A 385 -29.67 -49.90 17.33
N LEU A 386 -29.03 -48.86 17.85
CA LEU A 386 -28.53 -48.85 19.20
C LEU A 386 -29.65 -48.33 20.08
N PRO A 387 -30.15 -49.12 21.04
CA PRO A 387 -30.99 -48.55 22.07
C PRO A 387 -30.13 -47.53 22.81
N LEU A 388 -30.34 -46.24 22.51
CA LEU A 388 -29.77 -45.14 23.28
C LEU A 388 -30.44 -45.17 24.66
N MET A 389 -30.00 -46.08 25.52
CA MET A 389 -30.09 -45.85 26.96
C MET A 389 -29.04 -44.81 27.27
N LEU A 390 -29.44 -43.56 27.06
CA LEU A 390 -28.72 -42.36 27.44
C LEU A 390 -28.18 -42.50 28.86
N CYS A 391 -26.92 -42.93 29.01
CA CYS A 391 -26.24 -42.93 30.29
C CYS A 391 -25.85 -41.47 30.54
N LEU A 392 -26.80 -40.70 31.09
CA LEU A 392 -26.90 -39.24 30.98
C LEU A 392 -27.27 -38.83 29.54
N ARG A 393 -28.37 -38.08 29.38
CA ARG A 393 -29.05 -37.69 28.12
C ARG A 393 -28.23 -37.04 26.99
N MET A 394 -26.90 -37.02 27.02
CA MET A 394 -26.11 -36.24 26.07
C MET A 394 -24.72 -36.78 25.72
N VAL A 395 -24.23 -37.83 26.38
CA VAL A 395 -23.04 -38.53 25.89
C VAL A 395 -23.55 -39.81 25.30
N PRO A 396 -23.48 -39.99 23.97
CA PRO A 396 -23.88 -41.24 23.40
C PRO A 396 -22.81 -42.26 23.86
N CYS A 397 -23.22 -43.15 24.77
CA CYS A 397 -22.36 -44.16 25.37
C CYS A 397 -23.19 -45.42 25.59
N ILE A 398 -22.54 -46.57 25.45
CA ILE A 398 -23.18 -47.87 25.48
C ILE A 398 -22.63 -48.59 26.71
N ALA A 399 -23.48 -48.77 27.72
CA ALA A 399 -23.08 -49.46 28.94
C ALA A 399 -22.92 -50.96 28.67
N LYS A 400 -21.68 -51.45 28.74
CA LYS A 400 -21.37 -52.88 28.69
C LYS A 400 -21.38 -53.41 30.12
N ASP A 401 -22.54 -53.91 30.55
CA ASP A 401 -22.77 -54.63 31.82
C ASP A 401 -22.64 -53.79 33.12
N ALA A 402 -23.46 -54.08 34.13
CA ALA A 402 -23.48 -53.42 35.44
C ALA A 402 -22.14 -53.56 36.19
N SER A 403 -21.32 -54.51 35.78
CA SER A 403 -20.06 -54.91 36.41
C SER A 403 -18.85 -54.12 35.94
N VAL A 404 -18.92 -53.43 34.78
CA VAL A 404 -17.79 -52.68 34.22
C VAL A 404 -17.79 -51.25 34.75
N LYS A 405 -16.88 -50.99 35.70
CA LYS A 405 -16.60 -49.67 36.30
C LYS A 405 -15.97 -48.64 35.34
N LYS A 406 -16.11 -48.78 34.01
CA LYS A 406 -15.54 -47.84 33.03
C LYS A 406 -16.58 -47.43 31.99
N LEU A 407 -16.81 -46.12 31.86
CA LEU A 407 -17.57 -45.59 30.72
C LEU A 407 -16.62 -45.62 29.53
N LEU A 408 -17.03 -46.26 28.45
CA LEU A 408 -16.26 -46.27 27.21
C LEU A 408 -16.88 -45.24 26.26
N PRO A 409 -16.07 -44.34 25.68
CA PRO A 409 -16.56 -43.47 24.62
C PRO A 409 -17.08 -44.32 23.47
N LEU A 410 -18.09 -43.83 22.75
CA LEU A 410 -18.65 -44.53 21.59
C LEU A 410 -17.60 -44.88 20.53
N THR A 411 -16.51 -44.12 20.49
CA THR A 411 -15.41 -44.35 19.56
C THR A 411 -14.59 -45.60 19.90
N ALA A 412 -14.56 -46.04 21.16
CA ALA A 412 -13.71 -47.15 21.62
C ALA A 412 -14.23 -48.56 21.26
N PHE A 413 -15.38 -48.68 20.59
CA PHE A 413 -15.96 -49.98 20.22
C PHE A 413 -15.36 -50.51 18.92
N THR A 414 -15.04 -51.81 18.88
CA THR A 414 -14.34 -52.42 17.72
C THR A 414 -15.23 -53.26 16.82
N GLY A 415 -16.42 -53.69 17.28
CA GLY A 415 -17.36 -54.48 16.47
C GLY A 415 -18.80 -54.54 17.00
N VAL A 416 -19.75 -54.83 16.10
CA VAL A 416 -21.20 -54.88 16.41
C VAL A 416 -21.57 -56.01 17.37
N ASP A 417 -20.87 -57.14 17.33
CA ASP A 417 -21.15 -58.26 18.23
C ASP A 417 -20.83 -57.93 19.71
N GLU A 418 -19.93 -56.97 19.97
CA GLU A 418 -19.70 -56.47 21.32
C GLU A 418 -20.88 -55.64 21.84
N LEU A 419 -21.63 -55.02 20.93
CA LEU A 419 -22.82 -54.21 21.23
C LEU A 419 -24.05 -55.10 21.49
N GLN A 420 -24.17 -56.22 20.78
CA GLN A 420 -25.34 -57.11 20.88
C GLN A 420 -25.24 -58.14 22.02
N LYS A 421 -24.04 -58.50 22.49
CA LYS A 421 -23.87 -59.51 23.56
C LYS A 421 -24.24 -59.02 24.98
N GLY A 422 -24.56 -57.74 25.16
CA GLY A 422 -24.98 -57.14 26.43
C GLY A 422 -26.44 -57.43 26.79
N ASN A 423 -26.80 -58.70 26.99
CA ASN A 423 -28.14 -59.10 27.38
C ASN A 423 -28.28 -59.00 28.92
N SER A 424 -28.63 -57.83 29.50
CA SER A 424 -29.42 -57.69 30.76
C SER A 424 -29.45 -56.27 31.40
N LYS A 425 -30.60 -55.60 31.26
CA LYS A 425 -31.45 -54.95 32.29
C LYS A 425 -30.93 -54.24 33.56
N ARG A 426 -29.63 -54.00 33.81
CA ARG A 426 -29.20 -53.13 34.93
C ARG A 426 -27.99 -52.29 34.53
N ALA A 427 -28.22 -51.02 34.22
CA ALA A 427 -27.15 -50.03 34.07
C ALA A 427 -27.25 -49.02 35.21
N ALA A 428 -26.15 -48.76 35.91
CA ALA A 428 -26.05 -47.65 36.85
C ALA A 428 -25.99 -46.35 36.06
N GLY A 429 -27.16 -45.74 35.81
CA GLY A 429 -27.27 -44.39 35.28
C GLY A 429 -27.09 -43.37 36.40
N TYR A 430 -26.20 -42.39 36.20
CA TYR A 430 -26.33 -41.13 36.93
C TYR A 430 -27.58 -40.44 36.40
N LEU A 431 -28.64 -40.40 37.22
CA LEU A 431 -29.85 -39.64 36.93
C LEU A 431 -29.56 -38.15 37.15
N VAL A 432 -29.08 -37.46 36.12
CA VAL A 432 -29.33 -36.01 36.03
C VAL A 432 -30.74 -35.85 35.47
N ASN A 433 -31.73 -35.89 36.36
CA ASN A 433 -33.16 -35.85 36.03
C ASN A 433 -33.62 -34.53 35.36
N GLU A 434 -32.74 -33.54 35.19
CA GLU A 434 -33.09 -32.20 34.71
C GLU A 434 -32.64 -31.90 33.27
N ALA A 435 -32.04 -32.85 32.55
CA ALA A 435 -31.29 -32.60 31.33
C ALA A 435 -32.11 -32.75 30.02
N LYS A 436 -33.05 -31.83 29.73
CA LYS A 436 -33.78 -31.86 28.44
C LYS A 436 -33.05 -31.17 27.29
N ASN A 437 -32.10 -30.25 27.51
CA ASN A 437 -31.49 -29.45 26.43
C ASN A 437 -29.98 -29.26 26.59
N LYS A 438 -29.19 -30.34 26.71
CA LYS A 438 -27.73 -30.21 26.63
C LYS A 438 -27.16 -30.71 25.32
N THR A 439 -26.23 -29.95 24.75
CA THR A 439 -25.54 -30.24 23.48
C THR A 439 -24.07 -30.53 23.78
N LEU A 440 -23.52 -31.62 23.24
CA LEU A 440 -22.09 -31.90 23.34
C LEU A 440 -21.32 -30.95 22.41
N LEU A 441 -20.37 -30.20 22.97
CA LEU A 441 -19.58 -29.21 22.24
C LEU A 441 -18.27 -29.79 21.72
N GLY A 442 -17.69 -30.76 22.42
CA GLY A 442 -16.45 -31.41 22.01
C GLY A 442 -15.80 -32.24 23.12
N VAL A 443 -14.67 -32.87 22.77
CA VAL A 443 -13.81 -33.63 23.68
C VAL A 443 -12.45 -32.98 23.75
N SER A 444 -11.96 -32.79 24.97
CA SER A 444 -10.68 -32.15 25.27
C SER A 444 -9.70 -33.13 25.90
N SER A 445 -8.48 -33.22 25.35
CA SER A 445 -7.42 -34.14 25.76
C SER A 445 -7.86 -35.62 25.82
N GLU A 446 -8.82 -36.01 24.98
CA GLU A 446 -9.49 -37.34 24.99
C GLU A 446 -10.14 -37.72 26.34
N ARG A 447 -10.21 -36.77 27.29
CA ARG A 447 -10.57 -37.03 28.67
C ARG A 447 -11.84 -36.30 29.08
N TYR A 448 -11.97 -35.03 28.71
CA TYR A 448 -13.05 -34.17 29.18
C TYR A 448 -14.09 -33.93 28.09
N TYR A 449 -15.36 -34.11 28.44
CA TYR A 449 -16.50 -33.80 27.58
C TYR A 449 -17.09 -32.48 28.06
N VAL A 450 -17.19 -31.51 27.15
CA VAL A 450 -17.80 -30.21 27.46
C VAL A 450 -19.20 -30.17 26.86
N LEU A 451 -20.21 -29.93 27.69
CA LEU A 451 -21.62 -29.90 27.28
C LEU A 451 -22.24 -28.55 27.62
N ARG A 452 -23.06 -27.99 26.73
CA ARG A 452 -23.83 -26.75 26.95
C ARG A 452 -25.25 -27.07 27.31
N ASP A 453 -25.78 -26.52 28.40
CA ASP A 453 -27.14 -26.70 28.92
C ASP A 453 -27.93 -25.41 28.77
N ILE A 454 -28.96 -25.44 27.92
CA ILE A 454 -29.84 -24.29 27.67
C ILE A 454 -31.12 -24.48 28.50
N ASP A 455 -31.29 -23.68 29.56
CA ASP A 455 -32.50 -23.74 30.36
C ASP A 455 -33.70 -23.18 29.58
N ARG A 456 -34.51 -24.07 28.98
CA ARG A 456 -35.72 -23.68 28.22
C ARG A 456 -36.84 -23.14 29.10
N LYS A 457 -36.76 -23.16 30.45
CA LYS A 457 -37.85 -22.71 31.32
C LYS A 457 -38.07 -21.19 31.35
N GLY A 458 -37.63 -20.47 30.31
CA GLY A 458 -38.00 -19.08 30.07
C GLY A 458 -37.12 -18.04 30.76
N ASN A 459 -36.00 -18.44 31.37
CA ASN A 459 -34.98 -17.49 31.81
C ASN A 459 -33.75 -17.59 30.91
N PRO A 460 -33.68 -16.85 29.79
CA PRO A 460 -32.54 -16.85 28.87
C PRO A 460 -31.23 -16.38 29.52
N GLN A 461 -31.24 -15.93 30.77
CA GLN A 461 -30.08 -15.36 31.47
C GLN A 461 -29.14 -16.37 32.13
N SER A 462 -29.34 -17.68 31.97
CA SER A 462 -28.41 -18.66 32.56
C SER A 462 -28.16 -19.87 31.68
N GLU A 463 -27.07 -19.81 30.93
CA GLU A 463 -26.48 -20.99 30.28
C GLU A 463 -25.48 -21.67 31.22
N TYR A 464 -25.50 -23.00 31.24
CA TYR A 464 -24.55 -23.78 32.05
C TYR A 464 -23.66 -24.62 31.16
N LEU A 465 -22.36 -24.59 31.43
CA LEU A 465 -21.41 -25.53 30.85
C LEU A 465 -21.14 -26.66 31.84
N TRP A 466 -21.16 -27.88 31.34
CA TRP A 466 -20.88 -29.08 32.10
C TRP A 466 -19.60 -29.71 31.57
N VAL A 467 -18.61 -29.89 32.44
CA VAL A 467 -17.37 -30.58 32.11
C VAL A 467 -17.40 -31.95 32.79
N PHE A 468 -17.38 -33.00 31.98
CA PHE A 468 -17.39 -34.37 32.42
C PHE A 468 -16.02 -35.02 32.20
N ASP A 469 -15.38 -35.48 33.26
CA ASP A 469 -14.13 -36.21 33.20
C ASP A 469 -14.39 -37.71 33.07
N THR A 470 -13.98 -38.31 31.95
CA THR A 470 -14.17 -39.75 31.70
C THR A 470 -13.41 -40.67 32.65
N ILE A 471 -12.30 -40.20 33.24
CA ILE A 471 -11.46 -40.99 34.12
C ILE A 471 -12.04 -40.99 35.54
N THR A 472 -12.23 -39.81 36.12
CA THR A 472 -12.75 -39.67 37.50
C THR A 472 -14.27 -39.83 37.59
N ARG A 473 -14.97 -39.71 36.45
CA ARG A 473 -16.44 -39.63 36.35
C ARG A 473 -17.01 -38.40 37.07
N GLY A 474 -16.17 -37.43 37.41
CA GLY A 474 -16.58 -36.16 37.97
C GLY A 474 -17.33 -35.33 36.93
N ILE A 475 -18.47 -34.77 37.34
CA ILE A 475 -19.22 -33.78 36.56
C ILE A 475 -19.09 -32.45 37.29
N ARG A 476 -18.57 -31.42 36.61
CA ARG A 476 -18.58 -30.05 37.10
C ARG A 476 -19.52 -29.19 36.27
N ARG A 477 -20.41 -28.48 36.96
CA ARG A 477 -21.24 -27.42 36.37
C ARG A 477 -20.50 -26.09 36.53
N MET A 478 -20.49 -25.30 35.47
CA MET A 478 -20.08 -23.91 35.44
C MET A 478 -21.29 -23.09 34.98
N THR A 479 -21.66 -22.09 35.77
CA THR A 479 -22.58 -21.07 35.31
C THR A 479 -21.78 -20.12 34.43
N VAL A 480 -22.22 -19.91 33.20
CA VAL A 480 -21.65 -18.84 32.37
C VAL A 480 -22.55 -17.63 32.60
N GLU A 481 -22.01 -16.61 33.25
CA GLU A 481 -22.68 -15.32 33.42
C GLU A 481 -22.66 -14.58 32.07
N SER A 482 -23.45 -15.06 31.12
CA SER A 482 -23.77 -14.30 29.90
C SER A 482 -25.28 -14.23 29.75
N ASN A 483 -25.77 -13.06 29.39
CA ASN A 483 -27.18 -12.84 29.10
C ASN A 483 -27.60 -13.45 27.74
N GLU A 484 -26.67 -14.08 27.01
CA GLU A 484 -26.86 -14.54 25.63
C GLU A 484 -26.10 -15.83 25.28
N ALA A 485 -26.46 -16.37 24.12
CA ALA A 485 -26.00 -17.62 23.54
C ALA A 485 -24.46 -17.69 23.41
N VAL A 486 -23.83 -18.50 24.24
CA VAL A 486 -22.38 -18.68 24.25
C VAL A 486 -21.95 -19.58 23.10
N GLN A 487 -21.01 -19.12 22.27
CA GLN A 487 -20.26 -20.04 21.40
C GLN A 487 -19.12 -20.67 22.19
N VAL A 488 -18.93 -21.97 22.03
CA VAL A 488 -17.88 -22.71 22.73
C VAL A 488 -17.12 -23.59 21.75
N SER A 489 -15.79 -23.48 21.78
CA SER A 489 -14.90 -24.39 21.06
C SER A 489 -13.91 -25.03 22.02
N VAL A 490 -13.64 -26.32 21.80
CA VAL A 490 -12.84 -27.17 22.69
C VAL A 490 -11.59 -27.64 21.93
N ALA A 491 -10.40 -27.41 22.49
CA ALA A 491 -9.16 -27.93 21.92
C ALA A 491 -9.09 -29.45 22.13
N THR A 492 -8.75 -30.19 21.07
CA THR A 492 -8.82 -31.66 21.08
C THR A 492 -7.69 -32.29 21.88
N HIS A 493 -6.45 -31.78 21.78
CA HIS A 493 -5.26 -32.38 22.41
C HIS A 493 -4.86 -31.73 23.73
N ASN A 494 -5.40 -30.54 24.02
CA ASN A 494 -5.07 -29.76 25.20
C ASN A 494 -6.36 -29.57 26.01
N PRO A 495 -6.36 -29.71 27.34
CA PRO A 495 -7.53 -29.48 28.19
C PRO A 495 -7.93 -27.98 28.24
N LEU A 496 -8.21 -27.39 27.07
CA LEU A 496 -8.55 -25.99 26.88
C LEU A 496 -9.89 -25.90 26.15
N PHE A 497 -10.68 -24.90 26.52
CA PHE A 497 -11.83 -24.49 25.75
C PHE A 497 -12.02 -22.99 25.86
N VAL A 498 -12.72 -22.44 24.88
CA VAL A 498 -12.95 -21.02 24.72
C VAL A 498 -14.45 -20.77 24.71
N ILE A 499 -14.86 -19.70 25.40
CA ILE A 499 -16.23 -19.19 25.48
C ILE A 499 -16.21 -17.81 24.83
N SER A 500 -17.10 -17.50 23.90
CA SER A 500 -17.34 -16.11 23.47
C SER A 500 -18.72 -15.62 23.87
N SER A 501 -18.78 -14.35 24.30
CA SER A 501 -20.03 -13.59 24.48
C SER A 501 -20.32 -12.83 23.18
N PRO A 502 -21.45 -13.09 22.49
CA PRO A 502 -21.76 -12.43 21.23
C PRO A 502 -21.76 -10.91 21.37
N LEU A 503 -22.47 -10.31 22.33
CA LEU A 503 -22.56 -8.84 22.43
C LEU A 503 -21.30 -8.18 22.97
N ASP A 504 -20.72 -8.75 24.02
CA ASP A 504 -19.63 -8.09 24.74
C ASP A 504 -18.31 -8.22 23.98
N SER A 505 -18.28 -9.02 22.90
CA SER A 505 -17.08 -9.27 22.11
C SER A 505 -15.90 -9.77 22.94
N ARG A 506 -16.20 -10.40 24.07
CA ARG A 506 -15.25 -10.97 25.00
C ARG A 506 -15.12 -12.47 24.72
N ILE A 507 -13.87 -12.91 24.62
CA ILE A 507 -13.50 -14.31 24.46
C ILE A 507 -12.73 -14.74 25.70
N SER A 508 -13.29 -15.66 26.47
CA SER A 508 -12.70 -16.17 27.70
C SER A 508 -12.10 -17.56 27.48
N LEU A 509 -10.82 -17.70 27.80
CA LEU A 509 -10.07 -18.96 27.69
C LEU A 509 -10.05 -19.66 29.06
N TYR A 510 -10.43 -20.94 29.06
CA TYR A 510 -10.42 -21.77 30.26
C TYR A 510 -9.55 -23.01 30.07
N ARG A 511 -8.86 -23.40 31.15
CA ARG A 511 -8.15 -24.67 31.27
C ARG A 511 -8.88 -25.59 32.22
N ILE A 512 -9.04 -26.84 31.79
CA ILE A 512 -9.53 -27.93 32.63
C ILE A 512 -8.31 -28.55 33.33
N GLU A 513 -8.23 -28.37 34.62
CA GLU A 513 -7.19 -28.98 35.45
C GLU A 513 -7.73 -30.18 36.20
N ASN A 514 -6.83 -31.12 36.45
CA ASN A 514 -7.09 -32.21 37.37
C ASN A 514 -7.12 -31.68 38.79
N GLY A 515 -8.19 -31.97 39.52
CA GLY A 515 -8.16 -31.79 40.97
C GLY A 515 -7.00 -32.61 41.56
N ASN A 516 -6.17 -31.99 42.40
CA ASN A 516 -4.95 -32.59 42.96
C ASN A 516 -5.18 -33.77 43.94
N THR A 517 -6.38 -34.34 44.02
CA THR A 517 -6.70 -35.47 44.91
C THR A 517 -7.67 -36.44 44.24
N GLU A 518 -7.60 -37.74 44.57
CA GLU A 518 -8.38 -38.85 43.98
C GLU A 518 -9.92 -38.68 44.01
N ASN A 519 -10.45 -37.66 44.69
CA ASN A 519 -11.88 -37.38 44.82
C ASN A 519 -12.32 -35.97 44.37
N MET A 520 -11.45 -35.15 43.77
CA MET A 520 -11.85 -33.80 43.34
C MET A 520 -12.32 -33.75 41.89
N LEU A 521 -13.50 -33.13 41.71
CA LEU A 521 -14.07 -32.72 40.43
C LEU A 521 -13.06 -31.92 39.60
N PRO A 522 -13.10 -31.99 38.25
CA PRO A 522 -12.23 -31.17 37.40
C PRO A 522 -12.29 -29.70 37.82
N THR A 523 -11.15 -29.00 37.85
CA THR A 523 -11.10 -27.55 38.10
C THR A 523 -11.07 -26.78 36.79
N LEU A 524 -11.83 -25.69 36.73
CA LEU A 524 -11.87 -24.83 35.55
C LEU A 524 -11.15 -23.55 35.94
N ASN A 525 -9.94 -23.38 35.42
CA ASN A 525 -9.13 -22.21 35.67
C ASN A 525 -9.29 -21.27 34.49
N HIS A 526 -9.84 -20.09 34.75
CA HIS A 526 -9.81 -18.99 33.79
C HIS A 526 -8.35 -18.60 33.54
N LEU A 527 -7.93 -18.59 32.28
CA LEU A 527 -6.56 -18.27 31.89
C LEU A 527 -6.42 -16.83 31.45
N ASN A 528 -7.30 -16.38 30.55
CA ASN A 528 -7.22 -15.05 29.96
C ASN A 528 -8.56 -14.63 29.34
N ASP A 529 -8.73 -13.32 29.17
CA ASP A 529 -9.79 -12.72 28.38
C ASP A 529 -9.20 -11.96 27.20
N PHE A 530 -9.79 -12.17 26.03
CA PHE A 530 -9.48 -11.42 24.81
C PHE A 530 -10.69 -10.57 24.45
N GLN A 531 -10.46 -9.27 24.25
CA GLN A 531 -11.47 -8.37 23.72
C GLN A 531 -11.29 -8.30 22.20
N ALA A 532 -12.26 -8.78 21.43
CA ALA A 532 -12.28 -8.60 19.99
C ALA A 532 -12.48 -7.10 19.69
N ARG A 533 -11.39 -6.43 19.27
CA ARG A 533 -11.45 -5.00 18.93
C ARG A 533 -12.35 -4.80 17.71
N TYR A 534 -13.14 -3.73 17.73
CA TYR A 534 -14.04 -3.32 16.65
C TYR A 534 -15.21 -4.28 16.38
N SER A 535 -15.48 -5.22 17.28
CA SER A 535 -16.54 -6.23 17.13
C SER A 535 -17.90 -5.74 17.64
N ALA A 536 -18.92 -5.75 16.78
CA ALA A 536 -20.35 -5.68 17.07
C ALA A 536 -20.94 -7.03 17.50
N GLY A 537 -20.13 -8.07 17.39
CA GLY A 537 -20.32 -9.31 18.10
C GLY A 537 -19.60 -10.47 17.46
N ILE A 538 -19.37 -11.51 18.26
CA ILE A 538 -18.67 -12.72 17.82
C ILE A 538 -19.70 -13.76 17.39
N THR A 539 -19.66 -14.13 16.11
CA THR A 539 -20.61 -15.08 15.50
C THR A 539 -20.12 -16.52 15.59
N ASP A 540 -18.80 -16.72 15.43
CA ASP A 540 -18.15 -18.02 15.52
C ASP A 540 -16.82 -17.91 16.27
N VAL A 541 -16.44 -18.97 16.99
CA VAL A 541 -15.17 -19.06 17.71
C VAL A 541 -14.65 -20.47 17.62
N VAL A 542 -13.42 -20.64 17.14
CA VAL A 542 -12.82 -21.96 16.98
C VAL A 542 -11.36 -21.95 17.43
N ILE A 543 -11.04 -22.82 18.38
CA ILE A 543 -9.68 -23.07 18.85
C ILE A 543 -9.10 -24.26 18.06
N ASN A 544 -7.84 -24.16 17.64
CA ASN A 544 -7.20 -25.27 16.93
C ASN A 544 -6.92 -26.46 17.87
N ALA A 545 -6.58 -27.61 17.29
CA ALA A 545 -6.51 -28.87 18.04
C ALA A 545 -5.46 -28.87 19.17
N ASP A 546 -4.35 -28.16 19.01
CA ASP A 546 -3.28 -28.05 20.02
C ASP A 546 -3.52 -26.95 21.08
N GLY A 547 -4.51 -26.09 20.85
CA GLY A 547 -4.84 -24.98 21.73
C GLY A 547 -3.86 -23.81 21.70
N THR A 548 -3.12 -23.63 20.60
CA THR A 548 -2.15 -22.52 20.43
C THR A 548 -2.71 -21.36 19.64
N THR A 549 -3.71 -21.56 18.79
CA THR A 549 -4.33 -20.52 17.97
C THR A 549 -5.85 -20.49 18.11
N LEU A 550 -6.40 -19.29 18.06
CA LEU A 550 -7.82 -19.00 18.21
C LEU A 550 -8.30 -18.22 17.00
N GLY A 551 -9.15 -18.83 16.19
CA GLY A 551 -9.93 -18.14 15.16
C GLY A 551 -11.26 -17.68 15.74
N PHE A 552 -11.70 -16.48 15.37
CA PHE A 552 -13.07 -16.08 15.59
C PHE A 552 -13.55 -15.18 14.45
N GLU A 553 -14.85 -15.22 14.22
CA GLU A 553 -15.52 -14.31 13.30
C GLU A 553 -16.22 -13.24 14.14
N ASN A 554 -16.01 -11.98 13.78
CA ASN A 554 -16.66 -10.85 14.40
C ASN A 554 -17.29 -9.94 13.34
N ASN A 555 -18.50 -9.46 13.58
CA ASN A 555 -19.06 -8.40 12.76
C ASN A 555 -18.42 -7.08 13.17
N ASN A 556 -17.91 -6.26 12.26
CA ASN A 556 -17.44 -4.93 12.63
C ASN A 556 -18.63 -4.05 13.05
N TRP A 557 -18.42 -3.04 13.89
CA TRP A 557 -19.43 -1.98 14.09
C TRP A 557 -19.51 -1.13 12.81
N GLY A 558 -20.58 -1.32 12.02
CA GLY A 558 -21.00 -0.37 10.99
C GLY A 558 -21.90 0.72 11.60
N THR A 559 -21.76 1.96 11.14
CA THR A 559 -22.33 3.23 11.63
C THR A 559 -23.88 3.34 11.62
N GLY A 560 -24.61 2.34 12.11
CA GLY A 560 -26.03 2.49 12.49
C GLY A 560 -27.05 1.54 11.86
N THR A 561 -26.64 0.55 11.04
CA THR A 561 -27.59 -0.40 10.41
C THR A 561 -27.41 -1.88 10.80
N GLY A 562 -26.56 -2.19 11.78
CA GLY A 562 -26.48 -3.52 12.40
C GLY A 562 -25.77 -4.63 11.60
N ASN A 563 -25.37 -4.38 10.35
CA ASN A 563 -24.64 -5.35 9.52
C ASN A 563 -23.28 -4.78 9.10
N GLY A 564 -22.37 -4.54 10.05
CA GLY A 564 -20.99 -4.25 9.65
C GLY A 564 -20.35 -5.48 9.01
N ARG A 565 -19.30 -5.25 8.21
CA ARG A 565 -18.61 -6.32 7.48
C ARG A 565 -18.09 -7.37 8.47
N ALA A 566 -18.37 -8.63 8.18
CA ALA A 566 -17.82 -9.73 8.95
C ALA A 566 -16.30 -9.80 8.74
N ARG A 567 -15.59 -10.01 9.84
CA ARG A 567 -14.14 -10.03 9.94
C ARG A 567 -13.75 -11.33 10.62
N ALA A 568 -12.96 -12.15 9.93
CA ALA A 568 -12.32 -13.32 10.54
C ALA A 568 -10.95 -12.90 11.10
N VAL A 569 -10.71 -13.21 12.37
CA VAL A 569 -9.47 -12.88 13.08
C VAL A 569 -8.82 -14.17 13.57
N LEU A 570 -7.50 -14.26 13.41
CA LEU A 570 -6.70 -15.30 14.01
C LEU A 570 -5.76 -14.73 15.06
N LEU A 571 -5.86 -15.22 16.30
CA LEU A 571 -4.98 -14.88 17.41
C LEU A 571 -4.06 -16.04 17.78
N ASN A 572 -2.85 -15.71 18.18
CA ASN A 572 -1.99 -16.62 18.92
C ASN A 572 -2.38 -16.58 20.41
N LEU A 573 -2.81 -17.70 20.98
CA LEU A 573 -3.28 -17.76 22.37
C LEU A 573 -2.18 -17.60 23.41
N GLN A 574 -0.91 -17.89 23.06
CA GLN A 574 0.21 -17.71 23.97
C GLN A 574 0.61 -16.23 24.10
N THR A 575 0.59 -15.50 22.99
CA THR A 575 1.03 -14.09 22.96
C THR A 575 -0.13 -13.09 23.03
N GLY A 576 -1.36 -13.54 22.77
CA GLY A 576 -2.53 -12.69 22.58
C GLY A 576 -2.45 -11.80 21.34
N LYS A 577 -1.43 -11.97 20.48
CA LYS A 577 -1.24 -11.15 19.28
C LYS A 577 -2.10 -11.68 18.13
N GLU A 578 -2.66 -10.75 17.37
CA GLU A 578 -3.28 -11.02 16.07
C GLU A 578 -2.19 -11.51 15.11
N ILE A 579 -2.40 -12.71 14.55
CA ILE A 579 -1.56 -13.25 13.48
C ILE A 579 -2.00 -12.63 12.16
N TRP A 580 -3.31 -12.61 11.90
CA TRP A 580 -3.92 -11.91 10.77
C TRP A 580 -5.41 -11.66 11.02
N ALA A 581 -5.99 -10.74 10.26
CA ALA A 581 -7.43 -10.59 10.10
C ALA A 581 -7.81 -10.36 8.65
N ARG A 582 -9.03 -10.80 8.29
CA ARG A 582 -9.61 -10.67 6.94
C ARG A 582 -11.02 -10.14 7.02
N GLU A 583 -11.31 -9.11 6.24
CA GLU A 583 -12.66 -8.60 6.03
C GLU A 583 -13.41 -9.41 4.96
N ASP A 584 -14.73 -9.27 4.91
CA ASP A 584 -15.65 -9.90 3.95
C ASP A 584 -15.69 -11.44 4.02
N VAL A 585 -15.26 -11.99 5.14
CA VAL A 585 -15.39 -13.42 5.47
C VAL A 585 -16.67 -13.59 6.27
N TYR A 586 -17.60 -14.38 5.78
CA TYR A 586 -18.90 -14.60 6.42
C TYR A 586 -19.15 -16.10 6.52
N GLY A 587 -19.19 -16.62 7.74
CA GLY A 587 -19.47 -18.02 7.99
C GLY A 587 -18.39 -18.76 8.78
N LYS A 588 -18.47 -20.10 8.69
CA LYS A 588 -17.80 -20.99 9.62
C LYS A 588 -16.29 -21.04 9.41
N ILE A 589 -15.52 -20.87 10.49
CA ILE A 589 -14.07 -21.09 10.48
C ILE A 589 -13.82 -22.58 10.75
N ILE A 590 -13.10 -23.27 9.87
CA ILE A 590 -12.71 -24.68 10.12
C ILE A 590 -11.19 -24.80 10.14
N TRP A 591 -10.66 -25.50 11.15
CA TRP A 591 -9.22 -25.72 11.32
C TRP A 591 -8.75 -27.04 10.71
N GLY A 592 -7.70 -26.95 9.91
CA GLY A 592 -6.70 -28.00 9.73
C GLY A 592 -5.49 -27.75 10.64
N ASN A 593 -4.41 -28.52 10.45
CA ASN A 593 -3.21 -28.38 11.28
C ASN A 593 -2.49 -27.04 11.06
N ASP A 594 -2.28 -26.65 9.80
CA ASP A 594 -1.54 -25.43 9.42
C ASP A 594 -2.37 -24.46 8.55
N ILE A 595 -3.66 -24.78 8.34
CA ILE A 595 -4.54 -24.08 7.39
C ILE A 595 -5.90 -23.87 8.06
N ALA A 596 -6.46 -22.67 7.90
CA ALA A 596 -7.86 -22.38 8.19
C ALA A 596 -8.64 -22.38 6.87
N ALA A 597 -9.81 -23.01 6.85
CA ALA A 597 -10.80 -22.80 5.80
C ALA A 597 -11.80 -21.75 6.29
N LEU A 598 -12.00 -20.71 5.48
CA LEU A 598 -12.90 -19.60 5.75
C LEU A 598 -13.98 -19.58 4.67
N GLU A 599 -15.25 -19.63 5.08
CA GLU A 599 -16.36 -19.37 4.16
C GLU A 599 -16.51 -17.86 3.94
N THR A 600 -16.65 -17.43 2.69
CA THR A 600 -16.86 -16.02 2.32
C THR A 600 -18.34 -15.75 2.06
N THR A 601 -18.71 -14.47 2.03
CA THR A 601 -20.10 -14.01 1.79
C THR A 601 -20.73 -14.54 0.49
N ASP A 602 -19.91 -14.87 -0.51
CA ASP A 602 -20.36 -15.45 -1.78
C ASP A 602 -20.47 -16.98 -1.76
N GLY A 603 -20.26 -17.61 -0.60
CA GLY A 603 -20.28 -19.05 -0.38
C GLY A 603 -19.01 -19.79 -0.80
N SER A 604 -17.96 -19.06 -1.21
CA SER A 604 -16.68 -19.67 -1.51
C SER A 604 -15.91 -20.04 -0.24
N THR A 605 -15.08 -21.08 -0.29
CA THR A 605 -14.10 -21.37 0.76
C THR A 605 -12.75 -20.81 0.36
N HIS A 606 -12.15 -20.01 1.24
CA HIS A 606 -10.76 -19.60 1.19
C HIS A 606 -9.94 -20.47 2.15
N LEU A 607 -8.95 -21.19 1.62
CA LEU A 607 -7.92 -21.86 2.40
C LEU A 607 -6.81 -20.87 2.72
N ILE A 608 -6.65 -20.53 4.00
CA ILE A 608 -5.67 -19.55 4.48
C ILE A 608 -4.62 -20.24 5.31
N ALA A 609 -3.33 -20.00 5.01
CA ALA A 609 -2.25 -20.50 5.83
C ALA A 609 -2.27 -19.83 7.22
N SER A 610 -2.34 -20.64 8.28
CA SER A 610 -2.55 -20.14 9.65
C SER A 610 -1.46 -19.16 10.09
N GLN A 611 -0.21 -19.41 9.69
CA GLN A 611 0.94 -18.60 10.11
C GLN A 611 1.07 -17.26 9.37
N THR A 612 0.57 -17.15 8.13
CA THR A 612 0.86 -16.00 7.26
C THR A 612 -0.38 -15.19 6.86
N GLY A 613 -1.59 -15.73 7.05
CA GLY A 613 -2.82 -15.09 6.60
C GLY A 613 -2.98 -15.02 5.08
N MET A 614 -2.11 -15.69 4.33
CA MET A 614 -2.18 -15.73 2.88
C MET A 614 -3.23 -16.75 2.42
N THR A 615 -4.14 -16.32 1.56
CA THR A 615 -5.05 -17.20 0.83
C THR A 615 -4.23 -18.05 -0.13
N TRP A 616 -4.26 -19.35 0.08
CA TRP A 616 -3.52 -20.31 -0.71
C TRP A 616 -4.34 -20.87 -1.87
N PHE A 617 -5.63 -21.08 -1.63
CA PHE A 617 -6.57 -21.62 -2.59
C PHE A 617 -7.97 -21.10 -2.27
N SER A 618 -8.79 -20.86 -3.29
CA SER A 618 -10.22 -20.67 -3.11
C SER A 618 -11.00 -21.66 -3.96
N THR A 619 -12.13 -22.11 -3.44
CA THR A 619 -13.12 -22.93 -4.17
C THR A 619 -14.49 -22.30 -3.98
N PRO A 620 -15.37 -22.30 -4.99
CA PRO A 620 -16.74 -21.78 -4.87
C PRO A 620 -17.64 -22.61 -3.96
N ASP A 621 -17.12 -23.67 -3.34
CA ASP A 621 -17.84 -24.59 -2.48
C ASP A 621 -17.68 -24.19 -1.01
N SER A 622 -18.68 -24.45 -0.15
CA SER A 622 -18.59 -24.23 1.31
C SER A 622 -17.71 -25.28 1.98
N PRO A 623 -16.96 -24.92 3.05
CA PRO A 623 -16.08 -25.86 3.72
C PRO A 623 -16.92 -26.75 4.63
N ALA A 624 -16.77 -28.07 4.51
CA ALA A 624 -17.54 -28.99 5.34
C ALA A 624 -16.77 -29.41 6.58
N VAL A 625 -15.60 -30.01 6.37
CA VAL A 625 -14.80 -30.62 7.44
C VAL A 625 -13.37 -30.91 6.96
N PHE A 626 -12.38 -30.67 7.82
CA PHE A 626 -11.02 -31.18 7.62
C PHE A 626 -10.91 -32.63 8.10
N SER A 627 -10.10 -33.39 7.40
CA SER A 627 -9.60 -34.67 7.86
C SER A 627 -8.81 -34.52 9.18
N SER A 628 -8.77 -35.58 9.99
CA SER A 628 -8.18 -35.55 11.34
C SER A 628 -6.69 -35.15 11.36
N ASN A 629 -5.96 -35.47 10.29
CA ASN A 629 -4.56 -35.08 10.09
C ASN A 629 -4.40 -33.73 9.36
N GLY A 630 -5.50 -33.01 9.08
CA GLY A 630 -5.49 -31.71 8.41
C GLY A 630 -5.02 -31.73 6.94
N GLN A 631 -4.82 -32.90 6.34
CA GLN A 631 -4.24 -33.07 4.99
C GLN A 631 -5.28 -33.12 3.86
N MET A 632 -6.56 -33.21 4.20
CA MET A 632 -7.65 -33.15 3.25
C MET A 632 -8.76 -32.26 3.78
N LEU A 633 -9.36 -31.49 2.89
CA LEU A 633 -10.58 -30.74 3.11
C LEU A 633 -11.69 -31.34 2.25
N LEU A 634 -12.82 -31.66 2.87
CA LEU A 634 -14.05 -31.93 2.13
C LEU A 634 -14.79 -30.60 1.93
N THR A 635 -15.11 -30.26 0.69
CA THR A 635 -15.99 -29.12 0.38
C THR A 635 -17.32 -29.61 -0.18
N LEU A 636 -18.36 -28.83 0.11
CA LEU A 636 -19.72 -29.07 -0.35
C LEU A 636 -20.09 -27.97 -1.34
N PRO A 637 -20.47 -28.30 -2.57
CA PRO A 637 -20.81 -27.29 -3.56
C PRO A 637 -21.92 -26.38 -3.06
N TYR A 638 -21.58 -25.09 -3.04
CA TYR A 638 -22.50 -24.02 -2.72
C TYR A 638 -23.35 -23.78 -3.97
N LYS A 639 -24.55 -24.35 -4.02
CA LYS A 639 -25.48 -24.03 -5.11
C LYS A 639 -26.85 -23.65 -4.61
N ASN A 640 -27.12 -22.36 -4.76
CA ASN A 640 -28.42 -21.68 -4.72
C ASN A 640 -29.26 -21.95 -6.00
N ASN A 641 -28.89 -22.95 -6.82
CA ASN A 641 -29.65 -23.27 -8.02
C ASN A 641 -30.86 -24.12 -7.62
N LYS A 642 -32.06 -23.62 -7.96
CA LYS A 642 -33.35 -24.31 -7.84
C LYS A 642 -33.47 -25.64 -8.60
N ASP A 643 -32.39 -26.15 -9.19
CA ASP A 643 -32.34 -27.48 -9.79
C ASP A 643 -32.11 -28.51 -8.69
N ASN A 644 -33.22 -29.03 -8.15
CA ASN A 644 -33.29 -30.04 -7.07
C ASN A 644 -32.62 -31.39 -7.39
N SER A 645 -32.10 -31.59 -8.61
CA SER A 645 -31.47 -32.85 -8.99
C SER A 645 -29.95 -32.71 -8.96
N LEU A 646 -29.32 -33.20 -7.90
CA LEU A 646 -28.05 -33.93 -7.87
C LEU A 646 -27.51 -33.90 -6.44
N TRP A 647 -26.97 -35.02 -5.97
CA TRP A 647 -26.08 -35.01 -4.82
C TRP A 647 -25.00 -33.94 -5.03
N PRO A 648 -24.54 -33.24 -3.97
CA PRO A 648 -23.37 -32.40 -4.09
C PRO A 648 -22.24 -33.21 -4.71
N ASN A 649 -21.62 -32.71 -5.79
CA ASN A 649 -20.33 -33.20 -6.25
C ASN A 649 -19.32 -32.96 -5.11
N LEU A 650 -19.20 -33.94 -4.21
CA LEU A 650 -18.27 -33.88 -3.09
C LEU A 650 -16.87 -33.72 -3.65
N GLN A 651 -16.21 -32.62 -3.30
CA GLN A 651 -14.81 -32.41 -3.67
C GLN A 651 -13.94 -32.69 -2.46
N LEU A 652 -12.97 -33.58 -2.65
CA LEU A 652 -11.92 -33.85 -1.68
C LEU A 652 -10.66 -33.13 -2.16
N VAL A 653 -10.25 -32.11 -1.42
CA VAL A 653 -9.08 -31.28 -1.73
C VAL A 653 -7.93 -31.71 -0.84
N GLU A 654 -6.82 -32.17 -1.42
CA GLU A 654 -5.60 -32.48 -0.67
C GLU A 654 -4.86 -31.19 -0.32
N THR A 655 -4.59 -30.96 0.96
CA THR A 655 -3.82 -29.82 1.46
C THR A 655 -2.34 -30.21 1.57
N LEU A 656 -1.56 -29.79 0.58
CA LEU A 656 -0.09 -29.94 0.61
C LEU A 656 0.54 -29.15 1.79
N PRO A 657 1.61 -29.66 2.43
CA PRO A 657 2.29 -28.96 3.52
C PRO A 657 2.93 -27.62 3.08
N VAL A 658 2.72 -26.56 3.87
CA VAL A 658 3.22 -25.19 3.63
C VAL A 658 4.75 -25.13 3.53
N SER A 659 5.46 -26.03 4.22
CA SER A 659 6.93 -26.07 4.24
C SER A 659 7.59 -26.32 2.88
N ARG A 660 6.84 -26.74 1.85
CA ARG A 660 7.37 -26.98 0.50
C ARG A 660 7.37 -25.76 -0.43
N PHE A 661 6.68 -24.67 -0.07
CA PHE A 661 6.47 -23.52 -0.96
C PHE A 661 7.06 -22.20 -0.45
N SER A 662 7.89 -22.22 0.60
CA SER A 662 8.39 -21.01 1.30
C SER A 662 9.36 -20.12 0.51
N ASN A 663 9.58 -20.34 -0.79
CA ASN A 663 10.44 -19.49 -1.61
C ASN A 663 9.63 -18.75 -2.68
N GLY A 664 9.02 -17.65 -2.23
CA GLY A 664 8.80 -16.43 -3.01
C GLY A 664 7.87 -16.53 -4.21
N LEU A 665 6.57 -16.29 -4.01
CA LEU A 665 5.64 -15.76 -5.02
C LEU A 665 4.39 -15.27 -4.27
N LYS A 666 4.10 -13.96 -4.34
CA LYS A 666 2.85 -13.33 -3.86
C LYS A 666 1.89 -13.15 -5.04
N PRO A 667 0.62 -13.58 -4.98
CA PRO A 667 -0.43 -13.14 -5.88
C PRO A 667 -1.29 -12.04 -5.25
N ALA A 668 -1.76 -11.10 -6.09
CA ALA A 668 -2.55 -9.93 -5.69
C ALA A 668 -4.07 -10.17 -5.78
N SER A 669 -4.84 -9.57 -4.87
CA SER A 669 -6.31 -9.46 -4.88
C SER A 669 -6.76 -7.99 -4.98
N LEU A 670 -7.83 -7.75 -5.73
CA LEU A 670 -8.36 -6.45 -6.21
C LEU A 670 -9.14 -5.62 -5.17
N ARG A 671 -8.99 -4.27 -5.18
CA ARG A 671 -10.05 -3.26 -5.50
C ARG A 671 -9.60 -1.79 -5.25
N SER A 672 -9.54 -1.00 -6.33
CA SER A 672 -9.77 0.45 -6.42
C SER A 672 -10.22 0.77 -7.85
N ILE A 673 -11.33 1.50 -8.03
CA ILE A 673 -12.08 1.51 -9.29
C ILE A 673 -11.43 2.31 -10.43
N CYS A 674 -10.48 3.23 -10.18
CA CYS A 674 -9.86 4.03 -11.24
C CYS A 674 -8.30 3.97 -11.28
N SER A 675 -7.66 2.89 -10.83
CA SER A 675 -6.19 2.75 -10.95
C SER A 675 -5.79 1.62 -11.91
N GLU A 676 -5.04 1.95 -12.97
CA GLU A 676 -4.29 0.95 -13.75
C GLU A 676 -3.28 0.19 -12.86
N PRO A 677 -2.98 -1.08 -13.18
CA PRO A 677 -2.23 -2.00 -12.31
C PRO A 677 -0.76 -1.61 -12.06
N GLU A 678 -0.19 -0.63 -12.77
CA GLU A 678 1.26 -0.38 -12.77
C GLU A 678 1.75 0.49 -11.59
N PHE A 679 0.89 1.28 -10.94
CA PHE A 679 1.30 2.25 -9.92
C PHE A 679 1.39 1.72 -8.47
N LEU A 680 0.84 0.54 -8.15
CA LEU A 680 0.92 -0.03 -6.80
C LEU A 680 2.23 -0.80 -6.52
N THR A 681 3.03 -1.10 -7.55
CA THR A 681 4.36 -1.69 -7.40
C THR A 681 5.43 -0.71 -6.90
N LEU A 682 5.11 0.59 -6.82
CA LEU A 682 6.04 1.65 -6.41
C LEU A 682 5.93 2.06 -4.94
N SER A 683 4.80 1.79 -4.26
CA SER A 683 4.68 2.07 -2.81
C SER A 683 5.42 1.05 -1.94
N GLU A 684 5.63 -0.19 -2.44
CA GLU A 684 6.39 -1.23 -1.71
C GLU A 684 7.92 -1.16 -1.94
N ARG A 685 8.44 -0.26 -2.81
CA ARG A 685 9.85 -0.27 -3.26
C ARG A 685 10.72 0.93 -2.87
N TYR A 686 10.21 1.91 -2.11
CA TYR A 686 10.93 3.16 -1.81
C TYR A 686 11.48 3.30 -0.39
N ASP A 687 11.86 2.19 0.26
CA ASP A 687 12.52 2.25 1.58
C ASP A 687 14.03 2.46 1.54
N ARG A 688 14.66 2.66 0.36
CA ARG A 688 16.09 3.04 0.32
C ARG A 688 16.42 4.03 -0.78
N ILE A 689 17.14 5.05 -0.32
CA ILE A 689 17.89 6.09 -1.04
C ILE A 689 17.02 7.33 -1.33
N TRP A 690 17.66 8.49 -1.13
CA TRP A 690 17.26 9.88 -1.45
C TRP A 690 16.82 10.73 -0.24
N ASN A 691 17.80 11.32 0.43
CA ASN A 691 17.63 12.54 1.22
C ASN A 691 18.86 13.45 1.07
N GLN A 692 18.65 14.68 0.60
CA GLN A 692 19.47 15.87 0.87
C GLN A 692 18.74 17.12 0.37
N ASN A 693 18.11 17.88 1.29
CA ASN A 693 18.16 19.35 1.45
C ASN A 693 16.93 19.94 2.16
N ASP A 694 17.19 21.02 2.91
CA ASP A 694 16.38 21.76 3.88
C ASP A 694 14.87 21.94 3.63
N TRP A 695 14.07 21.66 4.67
CA TRP A 695 12.60 21.68 4.68
C TRP A 695 12.06 22.52 5.83
N HIS A 696 11.67 23.79 5.60
CA HIS A 696 10.79 24.49 6.54
C HIS A 696 9.83 25.47 5.83
N ARG A 697 8.55 25.38 6.25
CA ARG A 697 7.41 26.33 6.12
C ARG A 697 6.48 26.19 4.91
N ILE A 698 5.33 25.53 5.13
CA ILE A 698 4.02 25.86 4.52
C ILE A 698 2.94 25.66 5.60
N LYS A 699 1.93 26.54 5.65
CA LYS A 699 0.83 26.54 6.62
C LYS A 699 -0.43 25.87 6.01
N THR A 700 -0.93 24.84 6.71
CA THR A 700 -2.23 24.11 6.66
C THR A 700 -2.88 23.68 5.31
N PRO A 701 -3.37 22.42 5.19
CA PRO A 701 -4.04 21.87 3.98
C PRO A 701 -5.37 22.53 3.58
N GLU A 702 -6.13 23.05 4.55
CA GLU A 702 -7.47 23.63 4.32
C GLU A 702 -7.44 24.95 3.52
N MET A 703 -6.32 25.67 3.52
CA MET A 703 -6.12 26.85 2.67
C MET A 703 -5.87 26.48 1.21
N MET A 704 -5.11 25.41 0.94
CA MET A 704 -4.83 24.99 -0.44
C MET A 704 -6.08 24.46 -1.16
N SER A 705 -6.94 23.68 -0.49
CA SER A 705 -8.13 23.13 -1.16
C SER A 705 -9.17 24.19 -1.51
N LYS A 706 -9.36 25.21 -0.65
CA LYS A 706 -10.33 26.28 -0.89
C LYS A 706 -9.85 27.35 -1.86
N GLU A 707 -8.56 27.65 -1.93
CA GLU A 707 -8.04 28.71 -2.81
C GLU A 707 -7.66 28.21 -4.22
N PHE A 708 -7.10 26.99 -4.36
CA PHE A 708 -6.68 26.45 -5.67
C PHE A 708 -7.78 25.72 -6.45
N PHE A 709 -8.68 25.04 -5.73
CA PHE A 709 -9.83 24.32 -6.29
C PHE A 709 -11.15 24.96 -5.83
N SER A 710 -11.14 26.26 -5.50
CA SER A 710 -12.40 26.99 -5.38
C SER A 710 -13.20 26.73 -6.65
N PRO A 711 -14.45 26.26 -6.55
CA PRO A 711 -15.21 25.84 -7.71
C PRO A 711 -15.43 27.04 -8.64
N MET A 712 -14.53 27.22 -9.61
CA MET A 712 -14.80 28.07 -10.77
C MET A 712 -15.84 27.44 -11.69
N VAL A 713 -16.24 26.20 -11.40
CA VAL A 713 -17.35 25.55 -12.11
C VAL A 713 -18.66 26.06 -11.53
N ASN A 714 -19.14 27.18 -12.08
CA ASN A 714 -20.53 27.59 -11.94
C ASN A 714 -21.40 26.61 -12.74
N TYR A 715 -21.68 25.45 -12.17
CA TYR A 715 -22.74 24.58 -12.67
C TYR A 715 -23.96 24.68 -11.77
N THR A 716 -25.11 24.61 -12.42
CA THR A 716 -26.42 24.61 -11.80
C THR A 716 -26.98 23.21 -11.88
N THR A 717 -27.32 22.62 -10.75
CA THR A 717 -28.10 21.39 -10.70
C THR A 717 -29.57 21.75 -10.86
N LEU A 718 -30.21 21.22 -11.89
CA LEU A 718 -31.65 21.26 -12.09
C LEU A 718 -32.22 19.88 -11.73
N MET A 719 -33.11 19.82 -10.74
CA MET A 719 -33.90 18.60 -10.50
C MET A 719 -35.31 18.83 -11.03
N LEU A 720 -35.73 17.97 -11.95
CA LEU A 720 -37.05 18.01 -12.55
C LEU A 720 -37.85 16.82 -12.02
N THR A 721 -39.04 17.09 -11.48
CA THR A 721 -40.02 16.05 -11.10
C THR A 721 -41.34 16.39 -11.76
N HIS A 722 -41.93 15.42 -12.45
CA HIS A 722 -43.13 15.56 -13.26
C HIS A 722 -44.29 14.81 -12.59
N GLU A 723 -45.30 15.55 -12.13
CA GLU A 723 -46.51 15.00 -11.52
C GLU A 723 -47.75 15.59 -12.21
N ALA A 724 -48.58 14.74 -12.82
CA ALA A 724 -49.88 15.11 -13.38
C ALA A 724 -49.88 16.34 -14.32
N SER A 725 -48.97 16.37 -15.31
CA SER A 725 -48.80 17.46 -16.28
C SER A 725 -48.24 18.77 -15.71
N LYS A 726 -47.67 18.72 -14.51
CA LYS A 726 -46.99 19.82 -13.85
C LYS A 726 -45.57 19.40 -13.46
N TRP A 727 -44.68 20.38 -13.41
CA TRP A 727 -43.26 20.20 -13.16
C TRP A 727 -42.85 20.91 -11.88
N GLN A 728 -42.25 20.19 -10.94
CA GLN A 728 -41.49 20.76 -9.86
C GLN A 728 -40.05 20.91 -10.34
N VAL A 729 -39.53 22.14 -10.33
CA VAL A 729 -38.18 22.43 -10.79
C VAL A 729 -37.39 23.02 -9.64
N TYR A 730 -36.41 22.26 -9.14
CA TYR A 730 -35.41 22.77 -8.21
C TYR A 730 -34.21 23.29 -8.99
N ASP A 731 -33.86 24.55 -8.80
CA ASP A 731 -32.73 25.21 -9.47
C ASP A 731 -31.69 25.65 -8.44
N SER A 732 -30.56 24.94 -8.42
CA SER A 732 -29.50 25.20 -7.43
C SER A 732 -28.79 26.54 -7.60
N SER A 733 -29.09 27.32 -8.66
CA SER A 733 -28.55 28.67 -8.84
C SER A 733 -29.31 29.74 -8.08
N GLN A 734 -30.50 29.43 -7.56
CA GLN A 734 -31.25 30.36 -6.74
C GLN A 734 -30.59 30.52 -5.34
N PRO A 735 -30.62 31.71 -4.74
CA PRO A 735 -30.01 31.96 -3.43
C PRO A 735 -30.56 31.02 -2.36
N SER A 736 -29.70 30.52 -1.47
CA SER A 736 -30.07 29.57 -0.41
C SER A 736 -31.18 30.09 0.52
N SER A 737 -31.33 31.41 0.66
CA SER A 737 -32.42 32.01 1.44
C SER A 737 -33.79 31.83 0.78
N GLN A 738 -33.87 31.82 -0.55
CA GLN A 738 -35.11 31.47 -1.27
C GLN A 738 -35.36 29.97 -1.22
N GLN A 739 -34.32 29.15 -1.22
CA GLN A 739 -34.45 27.69 -1.12
C GLN A 739 -34.99 27.22 0.24
N GLN A 740 -34.61 27.87 1.35
CA GLN A 740 -35.17 27.55 2.67
C GLN A 740 -36.65 27.91 2.80
N GLU A 741 -37.08 29.05 2.23
CA GLU A 741 -38.51 29.41 2.18
C GLU A 741 -39.29 28.46 1.25
N GLU A 742 -38.71 28.05 0.12
CA GLU A 742 -39.34 27.10 -0.82
C GLU A 742 -39.38 25.65 -0.32
N GLU A 743 -38.47 25.21 0.56
CA GLU A 743 -38.58 23.90 1.23
C GLU A 743 -39.77 23.87 2.22
N GLU A 744 -40.11 25.01 2.83
CA GLU A 744 -41.28 25.13 3.71
C GLU A 744 -42.60 25.31 2.92
N GLU A 745 -42.57 25.98 1.77
CA GLU A 745 -43.76 26.24 0.93
C GLU A 745 -43.98 25.22 -0.21
N GLY A 746 -43.04 24.31 -0.44
CA GLY A 746 -43.03 23.35 -1.54
C GLY A 746 -42.43 23.92 -2.83
N LEU A 747 -41.73 23.07 -3.61
CA LEU A 747 -41.06 23.48 -4.84
C LEU A 747 -42.04 24.14 -5.84
N PRO A 748 -41.60 25.22 -6.54
CA PRO A 748 -42.45 25.93 -7.48
C PRO A 748 -42.93 24.98 -8.59
N VAL A 749 -44.27 24.90 -8.71
CA VAL A 749 -44.93 24.05 -9.68
C VAL A 749 -45.18 24.84 -10.97
N MET A 750 -44.48 24.46 -12.04
CA MET A 750 -44.54 25.09 -13.35
C MET A 750 -45.29 24.20 -14.35
N THR A 751 -46.02 24.82 -15.28
CA THR A 751 -46.55 24.14 -16.47
C THR A 751 -45.40 23.76 -17.42
N GLN A 752 -45.66 22.79 -18.31
CA GLN A 752 -44.67 22.37 -19.31
C GLN A 752 -44.19 23.55 -20.17
N GLU A 753 -45.10 24.44 -20.57
CA GLU A 753 -44.80 25.64 -21.34
C GLU A 753 -43.92 26.63 -20.55
N GLU A 754 -44.17 26.80 -19.26
CA GLU A 754 -43.37 27.67 -18.38
C GLU A 754 -41.94 27.14 -18.20
N VAL A 755 -41.78 25.83 -18.01
CA VAL A 755 -40.44 25.21 -17.93
C VAL A 755 -39.71 25.33 -19.27
N ILE A 756 -40.39 25.10 -20.40
CA ILE A 756 -39.81 25.28 -21.74
C ILE A 756 -39.41 26.74 -21.98
N GLN A 757 -40.22 27.69 -21.52
CA GLN A 757 -39.92 29.11 -21.65
C GLN A 757 -38.74 29.53 -20.79
N LYS A 758 -38.65 29.01 -19.55
CA LYS A 758 -37.56 29.33 -18.60
C LYS A 758 -36.26 28.60 -18.95
N TYR A 759 -36.35 27.37 -19.45
CA TYR A 759 -35.22 26.50 -19.80
C TYR A 759 -35.37 25.92 -21.22
N PRO A 760 -35.23 26.74 -22.27
CA PRO A 760 -35.49 26.32 -23.65
C PRO A 760 -34.62 25.16 -24.14
N LEU A 761 -33.43 24.97 -23.58
CA LEU A 761 -32.55 23.84 -23.89
C LEU A 761 -33.11 22.49 -23.40
N LEU A 762 -33.99 22.51 -22.40
CA LEU A 762 -34.61 21.31 -21.82
C LEU A 762 -35.92 20.93 -22.54
N THR A 763 -36.28 21.63 -23.63
CA THR A 763 -37.55 21.39 -24.33
C THR A 763 -37.77 19.93 -24.72
N GLY A 764 -36.70 19.22 -25.13
CA GLY A 764 -36.79 17.79 -25.45
C GLY A 764 -37.13 16.92 -24.25
N ILE A 765 -36.49 17.18 -23.11
CA ILE A 765 -36.66 16.44 -21.85
C ILE A 765 -38.05 16.72 -21.26
N VAL A 766 -38.43 18.00 -21.23
CA VAL A 766 -39.69 18.47 -20.64
C VAL A 766 -40.91 18.04 -21.46
N ARG A 767 -40.82 18.01 -22.80
CA ARG A 767 -41.91 17.46 -23.63
C ARG A 767 -42.10 15.95 -23.46
N ALA A 768 -41.09 15.28 -22.93
CA ALA A 768 -41.09 13.84 -22.77
C ALA A 768 -41.63 13.38 -21.41
N GLY A 769 -41.77 14.29 -20.44
CA GLY A 769 -42.33 13.95 -19.13
C GLY A 769 -41.35 13.26 -18.18
N TYR A 770 -40.03 13.39 -18.35
CA TYR A 770 -39.04 12.71 -17.51
C TYR A 770 -38.65 13.44 -16.24
N ASP A 771 -38.67 12.67 -15.17
CA ASP A 771 -37.96 13.00 -13.94
C ASP A 771 -36.46 12.84 -14.16
N GLY A 772 -35.66 13.76 -13.64
CA GLY A 772 -34.23 13.66 -13.80
C GLY A 772 -33.45 14.78 -13.15
N ARG A 773 -32.21 14.44 -12.80
CA ARG A 773 -31.19 15.40 -12.39
C ARG A 773 -30.35 15.80 -13.60
N ILE A 774 -30.17 17.10 -13.78
CA ILE A 774 -29.42 17.68 -14.89
C ILE A 774 -28.39 18.65 -14.32
N ASN A 775 -27.13 18.47 -14.66
CA ASN A 775 -26.11 19.47 -14.40
C ASN A 775 -25.94 20.35 -15.63
N LYS A 776 -26.19 21.64 -15.45
CA LYS A 776 -26.00 22.68 -16.46
C LYS A 776 -24.76 23.49 -16.14
N SER A 777 -23.80 23.51 -17.04
CA SER A 777 -22.60 24.36 -16.98
C SER A 777 -22.64 25.40 -18.09
N VAL A 778 -22.11 26.60 -17.85
CA VAL A 778 -21.99 27.67 -18.85
C VAL A 778 -20.51 28.03 -18.97
N SER A 779 -19.99 28.20 -20.19
CA SER A 779 -18.61 28.64 -20.39
C SER A 779 -18.40 30.08 -19.87
N PRO A 780 -17.18 30.45 -19.45
CA PRO A 780 -16.89 31.80 -18.96
C PRO A 780 -17.25 32.92 -19.95
N ASP A 781 -17.09 32.67 -21.25
CA ASP A 781 -17.47 33.59 -22.33
C ASP A 781 -18.98 33.57 -22.67
N ALA A 782 -19.76 32.76 -21.96
CA ALA A 782 -21.18 32.50 -22.16
C ALA A 782 -21.55 32.07 -23.60
N LYS A 783 -20.60 31.56 -24.39
CA LYS A 783 -20.85 31.05 -25.76
C LYS A 783 -21.30 29.60 -25.79
N TRP A 784 -21.02 28.84 -24.73
CA TRP A 784 -21.27 27.40 -24.67
C TRP A 784 -22.08 27.02 -23.43
N ILE A 785 -23.01 26.08 -23.59
CA ILE A 785 -23.78 25.50 -22.49
C ILE A 785 -23.60 23.98 -22.54
N GLY A 786 -23.10 23.40 -21.46
CA GLY A 786 -22.99 21.96 -21.27
C GLY A 786 -24.13 21.44 -20.41
N LEU A 787 -24.79 20.37 -20.83
CA LEU A 787 -25.78 19.64 -20.05
C LEU A 787 -25.31 18.20 -19.85
N ILE A 788 -25.43 17.68 -18.63
CA ILE A 788 -25.29 16.25 -18.33
C ILE A 788 -26.56 15.79 -17.63
N GLN A 789 -27.14 14.68 -18.07
CA GLN A 789 -28.39 14.10 -17.56
C GLN A 789 -28.17 12.64 -17.18
N ASN A 790 -28.68 12.24 -16.01
CA ASN A 790 -28.71 10.84 -15.60
C ASN A 790 -29.77 10.06 -16.40
N ASN A 791 -29.39 8.92 -16.99
CA ASN A 791 -30.29 8.04 -17.74
C ASN A 791 -30.81 6.86 -16.90
N GLN A 792 -30.33 6.66 -15.67
CA GLN A 792 -30.78 5.55 -14.82
C GLN A 792 -32.21 5.77 -14.32
N GLY A 793 -33.12 4.84 -14.64
CA GLY A 793 -34.40 4.74 -13.95
C GLY A 793 -35.61 4.36 -14.80
N ASP A 794 -35.55 4.45 -16.13
CA ASP A 794 -36.72 4.13 -16.96
C ASP A 794 -36.33 3.49 -18.30
N GLU A 795 -36.42 2.17 -18.38
CA GLU A 795 -36.25 1.38 -19.61
C GLU A 795 -37.24 1.80 -20.72
N ASN A 796 -38.31 2.53 -20.36
CA ASN A 796 -39.30 3.03 -21.30
C ASN A 796 -39.03 4.46 -21.79
N ASN A 797 -37.87 5.05 -21.56
CA ASN A 797 -37.55 6.41 -22.02
C ASN A 797 -37.35 6.45 -23.56
N PRO A 798 -38.33 6.90 -24.40
CA PRO A 798 -38.15 7.08 -25.85
C PRO A 798 -37.02 8.04 -26.29
N TYR A 799 -36.40 8.78 -25.37
CA TYR A 799 -35.26 9.66 -25.63
C TYR A 799 -33.94 9.12 -25.08
N GLN A 800 -33.96 7.93 -24.45
CA GLN A 800 -32.74 7.14 -24.32
C GLN A 800 -32.30 6.88 -25.75
N ASP A 801 -31.27 7.59 -26.19
CA ASP A 801 -30.66 7.30 -27.48
C ASP A 801 -30.28 5.82 -27.39
N LYS A 802 -30.98 4.95 -28.13
CA LYS A 802 -30.74 3.50 -28.06
C LYS A 802 -29.30 3.14 -28.45
N ARG A 803 -28.54 4.10 -28.98
CA ARG A 803 -27.11 4.02 -29.25
C ARG A 803 -26.24 4.37 -28.04
N CYS A 804 -26.84 4.80 -26.94
CA CYS A 804 -26.20 5.19 -25.71
C CYS A 804 -26.42 4.13 -24.62
N GLU A 805 -25.50 3.17 -24.53
CA GLU A 805 -25.49 2.16 -23.47
C GLU A 805 -24.96 2.73 -22.12
N GLY A 806 -24.78 4.05 -22.03
CA GLY A 806 -24.24 4.74 -20.87
C GLY A 806 -25.29 5.15 -19.84
N TRP A 807 -24.87 5.23 -18.58
CA TRP A 807 -25.72 5.62 -17.45
C TRP A 807 -26.05 7.11 -17.41
N ALA A 808 -25.32 7.96 -18.14
CA ALA A 808 -25.66 9.37 -18.34
C ALA A 808 -25.44 9.80 -19.79
N THR A 809 -26.15 10.84 -20.23
CA THR A 809 -25.90 11.54 -21.50
C THR A 809 -25.34 12.92 -21.24
N TRP A 810 -24.45 13.39 -22.11
CA TRP A 810 -23.97 14.77 -22.11
C TRP A 810 -24.23 15.45 -23.45
N GLN A 811 -24.48 16.76 -23.43
CA GLN A 811 -24.83 17.58 -24.58
C GLN A 811 -24.10 18.92 -24.49
N LEU A 812 -23.57 19.41 -25.61
CA LEU A 812 -22.93 20.72 -25.71
C LEU A 812 -23.65 21.59 -26.73
N TYR A 813 -24.10 22.77 -26.29
CA TYR A 813 -24.84 23.74 -27.06
C TYR A 813 -24.02 25.02 -27.28
N SER A 814 -24.20 25.63 -28.44
CA SER A 814 -23.83 27.03 -28.69
C SER A 814 -24.97 27.94 -28.23
N THR A 815 -24.67 28.98 -27.45
CA THR A 815 -25.67 29.99 -27.05
C THR A 815 -26.12 30.84 -28.22
N GLU A 816 -25.25 31.05 -29.21
CA GLU A 816 -25.62 31.60 -30.51
C GLU A 816 -26.53 30.60 -31.23
N GLY A 817 -27.85 30.84 -31.14
CA GLY A 817 -28.88 30.06 -31.80
C GLY A 817 -29.38 28.81 -31.05
N ASN A 818 -28.97 28.60 -29.79
CA ASN A 818 -29.34 27.42 -28.98
C ASN A 818 -29.13 26.09 -29.75
N LYS A 819 -28.08 26.03 -30.57
CA LYS A 819 -27.83 24.91 -31.47
C LYS A 819 -27.08 23.83 -30.72
N LEU A 820 -27.61 22.60 -30.72
CA LEU A 820 -26.86 21.42 -30.25
C LEU A 820 -25.68 21.20 -31.20
N ILE A 821 -24.47 21.18 -30.64
CA ILE A 821 -23.24 21.04 -31.43
C ILE A 821 -22.67 19.63 -31.33
N ARG A 822 -22.65 19.06 -30.12
CA ARG A 822 -22.21 17.68 -29.89
C ARG A 822 -22.97 17.05 -28.73
N HIS A 823 -23.10 15.74 -28.74
CA HIS A 823 -23.61 14.96 -27.62
C HIS A 823 -22.86 13.63 -27.52
N GLY A 824 -22.94 12.98 -26.37
CA GLY A 824 -22.34 11.68 -26.13
C GLY A 824 -22.86 11.03 -24.86
N CYS A 825 -22.21 9.94 -24.48
CA CYS A 825 -22.60 9.06 -23.38
C CYS A 825 -21.50 9.01 -22.34
N VAL A 826 -21.89 8.86 -21.08
CA VAL A 826 -21.01 8.45 -19.98
C VAL A 826 -21.26 6.95 -19.76
N THR A 827 -20.28 6.13 -20.15
CA THR A 827 -20.35 4.66 -20.00
C THR A 827 -19.82 4.20 -18.63
N GLY A 828 -19.92 2.91 -18.33
CA GLY A 828 -19.50 2.32 -17.05
C GLY A 828 -20.62 2.19 -16.02
N ASP A 829 -20.26 1.87 -14.78
CA ASP A 829 -21.21 1.80 -13.68
C ASP A 829 -21.49 3.20 -13.13
N SER A 830 -22.76 3.54 -12.96
CA SER A 830 -23.16 4.78 -12.29
C SER A 830 -22.65 4.80 -10.86
N PRO A 831 -21.96 5.86 -10.42
CA PRO A 831 -21.50 5.96 -9.06
C PRO A 831 -22.60 6.40 -8.07
N GLY A 832 -23.84 6.02 -8.33
CA GLY A 832 -25.01 6.26 -7.48
C GLY A 832 -25.86 7.44 -7.97
N SER A 833 -27.14 7.44 -7.58
CA SER A 833 -28.14 8.43 -8.00
C SER A 833 -27.80 9.88 -7.65
N ASN A 834 -26.94 10.06 -6.64
CA ASN A 834 -26.55 11.39 -6.14
C ASN A 834 -25.33 11.97 -6.86
N PHE A 835 -24.68 11.20 -7.73
CA PHE A 835 -23.53 11.67 -8.48
C PHE A 835 -23.90 11.93 -9.94
N LEU A 836 -23.64 13.15 -10.37
CA LEU A 836 -23.71 13.52 -11.77
C LEU A 836 -22.49 14.41 -12.02
N PRO A 837 -21.58 14.05 -12.94
CA PRO A 837 -20.48 14.92 -13.29
C PRO A 837 -21.01 16.19 -13.98
N ALA A 838 -20.20 17.23 -14.03
CA ALA A 838 -20.48 18.46 -14.78
C ALA A 838 -19.45 18.63 -15.89
N ILE A 839 -19.86 19.22 -17.03
CA ILE A 839 -18.92 19.68 -18.05
C ILE A 839 -18.19 20.91 -17.48
N GLN A 840 -16.87 20.95 -17.58
CA GLN A 840 -16.06 22.06 -17.05
C GLN A 840 -15.45 22.84 -18.19
N PHE A 841 -15.64 24.16 -18.20
CA PHE A 841 -15.16 25.03 -19.26
C PHE A 841 -13.96 25.86 -18.84
N PHE A 842 -13.10 26.12 -19.81
CA PHE A 842 -11.80 26.74 -19.65
C PHE A 842 -11.60 27.76 -20.79
N GLU A 843 -11.44 29.04 -20.47
CA GLU A 843 -11.31 30.11 -21.47
C GLU A 843 -9.86 30.56 -21.66
N GLY A 844 -9.46 30.80 -22.92
CA GLY A 844 -8.20 31.50 -23.23
C GLY A 844 -6.94 30.73 -22.89
N ILE A 845 -7.04 29.40 -22.84
CA ILE A 845 -5.98 28.51 -22.36
C ILE A 845 -5.03 28.19 -23.50
N ASP A 846 -3.73 28.10 -23.23
CA ASP A 846 -2.73 27.64 -24.19
C ASP A 846 -2.43 26.17 -23.93
N VAL A 847 -2.98 25.28 -24.75
CA VAL A 847 -2.78 23.83 -24.66
C VAL A 847 -2.04 23.37 -25.90
N ALA A 848 -0.81 22.88 -25.73
CA ALA A 848 0.04 22.40 -26.83
C ALA A 848 0.22 23.42 -27.97
N ASP A 849 0.49 24.69 -27.63
CA ASP A 849 0.72 25.79 -28.55
C ASP A 849 -0.55 26.22 -29.34
N GLN A 850 -1.73 25.83 -28.85
CA GLN A 850 -3.03 26.18 -29.40
C GLN A 850 -3.86 26.93 -28.36
N LYS A 851 -4.00 28.25 -28.57
CA LYS A 851 -4.90 29.09 -27.77
C LYS A 851 -6.35 28.89 -28.19
N GLY A 852 -7.22 28.58 -27.24
CA GLY A 852 -8.65 28.40 -27.50
C GLY A 852 -9.46 28.18 -26.22
N ASN A 853 -10.75 27.94 -26.41
CA ASN A 853 -11.64 27.56 -25.33
C ASN A 853 -11.76 26.04 -25.27
N PHE A 854 -11.75 25.48 -24.06
CA PHE A 854 -11.76 24.03 -23.84
C PHE A 854 -12.92 23.62 -22.94
N ALA A 855 -13.40 22.40 -23.13
CA ALA A 855 -14.36 21.74 -22.27
C ALA A 855 -13.80 20.39 -21.83
N VAL A 856 -13.97 20.05 -20.56
CA VAL A 856 -13.68 18.72 -20.04
C VAL A 856 -14.99 17.97 -19.88
N ILE A 857 -15.09 16.83 -20.58
CA ILE A 857 -16.33 16.07 -20.76
C ILE A 857 -16.11 14.62 -20.26
N PRO A 858 -16.98 14.07 -19.41
CA PRO A 858 -16.91 12.67 -19.00
C PRO A 858 -17.26 11.74 -20.17
N VAL A 859 -16.44 10.71 -20.37
CA VAL A 859 -16.65 9.65 -21.40
C VAL A 859 -17.11 8.35 -20.74
N ASP A 860 -16.58 8.07 -19.56
CA ASP A 860 -17.05 7.01 -18.67
C ASP A 860 -16.86 7.44 -17.21
N THR A 861 -17.16 6.55 -16.26
CA THR A 861 -17.06 6.80 -14.82
C THR A 861 -15.63 7.18 -14.36
N CYS A 862 -14.59 6.77 -15.07
CA CYS A 862 -13.18 7.02 -14.72
C CYS A 862 -12.41 7.82 -15.78
N ASN A 863 -12.98 8.17 -16.93
CA ASN A 863 -12.25 8.82 -18.03
C ASN A 863 -12.94 10.09 -18.51
N TYR A 864 -12.14 11.15 -18.65
CA TYR A 864 -12.56 12.47 -19.10
C TYR A 864 -11.79 12.86 -20.35
N GLN A 865 -12.49 13.42 -21.34
CA GLN A 865 -11.88 14.00 -22.54
C GLN A 865 -11.81 15.51 -22.42
N ILE A 866 -10.65 16.08 -22.75
CA ILE A 866 -10.45 17.51 -22.91
C ILE A 866 -10.64 17.81 -24.39
N VAL A 867 -11.68 18.57 -24.71
CA VAL A 867 -12.02 18.93 -26.10
C VAL A 867 -11.91 20.43 -26.30
N ARG A 868 -11.48 20.85 -27.49
CA ARG A 868 -11.60 22.24 -27.92
C ARG A 868 -13.06 22.56 -28.23
N THR A 869 -13.60 23.68 -27.74
CA THR A 869 -15.02 24.00 -27.94
C THR A 869 -15.32 24.47 -29.36
N GLU A 870 -14.37 25.07 -30.09
CA GLU A 870 -14.62 25.57 -31.45
C GLU A 870 -14.77 24.45 -32.50
N ASP A 871 -13.97 23.39 -32.41
CA ASP A 871 -13.90 22.31 -33.41
C ASP A 871 -14.15 20.90 -32.84
N PHE A 872 -14.30 20.77 -31.52
CA PHE A 872 -14.55 19.51 -30.81
C PHE A 872 -13.44 18.48 -30.94
N SER A 873 -12.25 18.89 -31.37
CA SER A 873 -11.08 18.02 -31.37
C SER A 873 -10.71 17.63 -29.94
N VAL A 874 -10.45 16.33 -29.73
CA VAL A 874 -9.94 15.81 -28.45
C VAL A 874 -8.46 16.17 -28.37
N VAL A 875 -8.09 16.99 -27.39
CA VAL A 875 -6.70 17.42 -27.17
C VAL A 875 -5.99 16.60 -26.09
N GLY A 876 -6.75 15.95 -25.19
CA GLY A 876 -6.21 15.08 -24.14
C GLY A 876 -7.28 14.20 -23.50
N GLU A 877 -6.83 13.17 -22.78
CA GLU A 877 -7.67 12.25 -22.01
C GLU A 877 -7.10 12.10 -20.61
N VAL A 878 -7.95 12.25 -19.59
CA VAL A 878 -7.55 12.24 -18.19
C VAL A 878 -8.32 11.18 -17.43
N THR A 879 -7.59 10.32 -16.74
CA THR A 879 -8.13 9.32 -15.82
C THR A 879 -7.86 9.78 -14.39
N PRO A 880 -8.82 10.44 -13.69
CA PRO A 880 -8.66 10.78 -12.30
C PRO A 880 -8.42 9.55 -11.44
N VAL A 881 -7.67 9.75 -10.37
CA VAL A 881 -7.31 8.70 -9.39
C VAL A 881 -8.54 8.13 -8.71
N LEU A 882 -9.54 8.97 -8.44
CA LEU A 882 -10.81 8.60 -7.84
C LEU A 882 -11.97 9.04 -8.76
N GLY A 883 -13.09 8.31 -8.74
CA GLY A 883 -14.18 8.51 -9.70
C GLY A 883 -15.19 9.61 -9.33
N ASN A 884 -15.17 10.15 -8.11
CA ASN A 884 -16.20 11.08 -7.64
C ASN A 884 -15.69 12.51 -7.47
N ASP A 885 -16.62 13.45 -7.39
CA ASP A 885 -16.42 14.91 -7.30
C ASP A 885 -15.23 15.43 -8.13
N VAL A 886 -15.10 14.94 -9.37
CA VAL A 886 -13.94 15.25 -10.21
C VAL A 886 -13.99 16.71 -10.64
N GLN A 887 -13.00 17.49 -10.24
CA GLN A 887 -12.83 18.89 -10.58
C GLN A 887 -11.49 19.12 -11.26
N PHE A 888 -11.50 19.91 -12.32
CA PHE A 888 -10.32 20.29 -13.07
C PHE A 888 -10.00 21.76 -12.80
N THR A 889 -8.72 22.07 -12.68
CA THR A 889 -8.21 23.45 -12.62
C THR A 889 -7.08 23.58 -13.61
N TYR A 890 -7.03 24.69 -14.35
CA TYR A 890 -5.90 24.95 -15.22
C TYR A 890 -4.81 25.70 -14.45
N LEU A 891 -3.57 25.21 -14.56
CA LEU A 891 -2.43 25.79 -13.87
C LEU A 891 -1.64 26.70 -14.80
N GLU A 892 -0.97 26.14 -15.81
CA GLU A 892 -0.19 26.87 -16.83
C GLU A 892 0.27 25.94 -17.97
N GLN A 893 0.51 26.48 -19.17
CA GLN A 893 1.20 25.79 -20.29
C GLN A 893 0.68 24.38 -20.63
N GLY A 894 -0.63 24.16 -20.57
CA GLY A 894 -1.24 22.85 -20.79
C GLY A 894 -1.20 21.89 -19.59
N LEU A 895 -0.79 22.37 -18.41
CA LEU A 895 -0.83 21.62 -17.15
C LEU A 895 -2.17 21.84 -16.44
N PHE A 896 -2.84 20.74 -16.12
CA PHE A 896 -4.11 20.70 -15.39
C PHE A 896 -3.89 20.07 -14.01
N GLY A 897 -4.55 20.61 -13.00
CA GLY A 897 -4.78 19.94 -11.72
C GLY A 897 -6.13 19.25 -11.74
N VAL A 898 -6.19 18.03 -11.23
CA VAL A 898 -7.38 17.20 -11.14
C VAL A 898 -7.60 16.88 -9.68
N MET A 899 -8.67 17.40 -9.09
CA MET A 899 -9.14 16.96 -7.79
C MET A 899 -10.20 15.88 -8.01
N SER A 900 -10.15 14.82 -7.22
CA SER A 900 -11.17 13.76 -7.22
C SER A 900 -11.37 13.25 -5.80
N ARG A 901 -12.52 12.63 -5.54
CA ARG A 901 -12.87 12.06 -4.24
C ARG A 901 -13.27 10.59 -4.36
N ASP A 902 -13.10 9.87 -3.26
CA ASP A 902 -13.61 8.52 -3.14
C ASP A 902 -15.15 8.51 -3.06
N TRP A 903 -15.74 7.33 -2.97
CA TRP A 903 -17.20 7.17 -2.87
C TRP A 903 -17.82 7.81 -1.65
N TYR A 904 -17.05 7.93 -0.57
CA TYR A 904 -17.52 8.41 0.70
C TYR A 904 -17.30 9.92 0.88
N GLY A 905 -16.55 10.55 -0.03
CA GLY A 905 -16.11 11.93 0.10
C GLY A 905 -15.05 12.14 1.18
N GLU A 906 -14.51 11.07 1.76
CA GLU A 906 -13.56 11.10 2.89
C GLU A 906 -12.12 11.25 2.42
N THR A 907 -11.81 10.69 1.24
CA THR A 907 -10.49 10.82 0.62
C THR A 907 -10.58 11.76 -0.57
N THR A 908 -9.76 12.81 -0.58
CA THR A 908 -9.59 13.72 -1.71
C THR A 908 -8.20 13.52 -2.32
N ALA A 909 -8.12 13.15 -3.59
CA ALA A 909 -6.90 13.04 -4.37
C ALA A 909 -6.73 14.24 -5.30
N TYR A 910 -5.50 14.71 -5.43
CA TYR A 910 -5.05 15.75 -6.34
C TYR A 910 -4.01 15.15 -7.28
N GLN A 911 -4.21 15.29 -8.58
CA GLN A 911 -3.34 14.76 -9.62
C GLN A 911 -2.97 15.88 -10.60
N LEU A 912 -1.72 15.94 -11.03
CA LEU A 912 -1.31 16.83 -12.11
C LEU A 912 -1.39 16.10 -13.45
N TYR A 913 -1.75 16.79 -14.52
CA TYR A 913 -1.83 16.23 -15.86
C TYR A 913 -1.23 17.19 -16.89
N ASP A 914 -0.19 16.75 -17.59
CA ASP A 914 0.44 17.51 -18.67
C ASP A 914 -0.21 17.13 -20.01
N ILE A 915 -1.11 17.97 -20.51
CA ILE A 915 -1.80 17.71 -21.78
C ILE A 915 -0.84 17.69 -22.95
N LYS A 916 0.22 18.52 -22.92
CA LYS A 916 1.15 18.63 -24.04
C LYS A 916 1.86 17.31 -24.29
N ASN A 917 2.26 16.63 -23.22
CA ASN A 917 2.95 15.35 -23.31
C ASN A 917 2.01 14.13 -23.17
N LYS A 918 0.73 14.36 -22.82
CA LYS A 918 -0.24 13.32 -22.45
C LYS A 918 0.26 12.45 -21.29
N GLU A 919 0.94 13.08 -20.33
CA GLU A 919 1.55 12.39 -19.20
C GLU A 919 0.79 12.71 -17.90
N THR A 920 0.45 11.66 -17.14
CA THR A 920 -0.06 11.79 -15.78
C THR A 920 1.09 12.13 -14.83
N GLY A 921 0.99 13.30 -14.20
CA GLY A 921 1.90 13.75 -13.15
C GLY A 921 1.64 13.07 -11.80
N PRO A 922 2.37 13.50 -10.75
CA PRO A 922 2.25 12.91 -9.42
C PRO A 922 0.86 13.10 -8.82
N VAL A 923 0.51 12.15 -7.94
CA VAL A 923 -0.74 12.10 -7.19
C VAL A 923 -0.46 12.39 -5.72
N PHE A 924 -1.34 13.18 -5.11
CA PHE A 924 -1.33 13.49 -3.68
C PHE A 924 -2.73 13.25 -3.11
N ALA A 925 -2.87 12.42 -2.07
CA ALA A 925 -4.16 12.12 -1.44
C ALA A 925 -4.23 12.60 0.00
N LEU A 926 -5.37 13.16 0.38
CA LEU A 926 -5.73 13.58 1.73
C LEU A 926 -6.94 12.76 2.19
N ALA A 927 -6.79 11.99 3.26
CA ALA A 927 -7.90 11.33 3.94
C ALA A 927 -8.30 12.18 5.15
N THR A 928 -9.56 12.62 5.21
CA THR A 928 -10.11 13.20 6.43
C THR A 928 -10.59 12.07 7.32
N ALA A 929 -10.00 11.90 8.50
CA ALA A 929 -10.57 11.04 9.54
C ALA A 929 -11.86 11.71 10.04
N ALA A 930 -12.99 11.37 9.44
CA ALA A 930 -14.27 11.82 9.93
C ALA A 930 -14.48 11.18 11.32
N ARG A 931 -14.68 12.03 12.34
CA ARG A 931 -15.30 11.58 13.58
C ARG A 931 -16.69 11.05 13.22
N THR A 932 -16.93 9.78 13.53
CA THR A 932 -18.22 9.13 13.34
C THR A 932 -19.33 9.98 13.97
N GLU A 933 -20.44 10.17 13.28
CA GLU A 933 -21.58 10.98 13.76
C GLU A 933 -22.15 10.48 15.11
N ASP A 934 -21.87 9.23 15.49
CA ASP A 934 -22.21 8.67 16.81
C ASP A 934 -21.47 9.33 17.98
N GLU A 935 -20.34 10.01 17.76
CA GLU A 935 -19.67 10.81 18.79
C GLU A 935 -20.39 12.15 19.07
N LYS A 936 -21.40 12.54 18.28
CA LYS A 936 -22.10 13.83 18.42
C LYS A 936 -23.32 13.81 19.35
N LYS A 937 -23.65 12.72 20.05
CA LYS A 937 -24.67 12.77 21.11
C LYS A 937 -24.01 13.15 22.45
N PRO A 938 -24.22 14.37 22.98
CA PRO A 938 -23.84 14.65 24.35
C PRO A 938 -24.82 13.90 25.24
N THR A 939 -24.33 12.95 26.03
CA THR A 939 -25.06 12.57 27.25
C THR A 939 -25.22 13.83 28.11
N GLU A 940 -26.47 14.22 28.35
CA GLU A 940 -26.94 15.48 28.93
C GLU A 940 -26.39 15.89 30.33
N LYS A 941 -25.36 15.25 30.88
CA LYS A 941 -24.75 15.62 32.16
C LYS A 941 -23.25 15.33 32.19
N GLY A 942 -22.44 16.26 31.69
CA GLY A 942 -20.98 16.24 31.86
C GLY A 942 -20.32 17.48 31.27
N ASP A 943 -19.46 18.11 32.08
CA ASP A 943 -18.77 19.40 31.86
C ASP A 943 -18.23 19.64 30.43
N PRO A 944 -18.49 20.80 29.78
CA PRO A 944 -18.05 21.09 28.41
C PRO A 944 -16.58 21.58 28.27
N GLU A 945 -15.75 21.58 29.32
CA GLU A 945 -14.43 22.26 29.29
C GLU A 945 -13.18 21.38 29.09
N LYS A 946 -13.28 20.08 28.77
CA LYS A 946 -12.07 19.25 28.55
C LYS A 946 -12.18 18.28 27.37
N PHE A 947 -11.96 18.78 26.16
CA PHE A 947 -11.52 17.94 25.04
C PHE A 947 -10.39 18.63 24.28
N ASN A 948 -9.17 18.15 24.49
CA ASN A 948 -8.01 18.50 23.67
C ASN A 948 -8.04 17.66 22.38
N ASN A 949 -7.90 18.32 21.23
CA ASN A 949 -7.74 17.69 19.93
C ASN A 949 -6.46 16.85 19.90
N THR A 950 -6.60 15.53 19.68
CA THR A 950 -5.47 14.62 19.47
C THR A 950 -5.57 14.07 18.05
N VAL A 951 -4.61 14.42 17.18
CA VAL A 951 -4.42 13.81 15.86
C VAL A 951 -3.40 12.69 16.04
N GLY A 952 -3.79 11.44 15.83
CA GLY A 952 -2.89 10.28 15.91
C GLY A 952 -2.25 9.99 14.56
N LEU A 953 -0.92 10.00 14.50
CA LEU A 953 -0.16 9.41 13.40
C LEU A 953 0.09 7.93 13.72
N LEU A 954 -0.32 7.05 12.82
CA LEU A 954 0.02 5.62 12.88
C LEU A 954 1.24 5.38 11.99
N TYR A 955 2.38 5.06 12.59
CA TYR A 955 3.50 4.38 11.92
C TYR A 955 3.64 2.96 12.48
N PRO A 956 3.97 1.96 11.64
CA PRO A 956 4.38 0.64 12.11
C PRO A 956 5.85 0.73 12.55
N THR A 957 6.14 0.40 13.81
CA THR A 957 7.52 0.20 14.28
C THR A 957 7.74 -1.27 14.56
N ASP A 958 8.69 -1.85 13.84
CA ASP A 958 9.40 -3.07 14.22
C ASP A 958 10.91 -2.74 14.30
N TYR A 959 11.55 -3.29 15.33
CA TYR A 959 12.98 -3.33 15.68
C TYR A 959 13.59 -2.21 16.53
N LEU A 960 13.66 -2.48 17.84
CA LEU A 960 14.82 -2.15 18.67
C LEU A 960 15.24 -3.43 19.43
N GLU A 961 16.49 -3.86 19.20
CA GLU A 961 17.47 -4.24 20.25
C GLU A 961 18.73 -4.86 19.61
N LYS A 962 19.82 -4.07 19.53
CA LYS A 962 21.17 -4.39 20.07
C LYS A 962 22.20 -3.30 19.71
N GLU A 963 22.78 -2.72 20.77
CA GLU A 963 23.90 -1.79 20.74
C GLU A 963 25.19 -2.43 20.19
N TYR A 964 25.90 -1.72 19.30
CA TYR A 964 27.35 -1.79 19.14
C TYR A 964 27.89 -0.40 18.74
N ASP A 965 28.77 0.15 19.59
CA ASP A 965 29.53 1.38 19.37
C ASP A 965 30.44 1.29 18.13
N SER A 966 30.42 2.32 17.27
CA SER A 966 31.42 2.54 16.22
C SER A 966 31.67 4.05 16.02
N SER A 967 32.94 4.38 15.84
CA SER A 967 33.58 5.66 16.18
C SER A 967 33.78 6.64 15.01
N ASP A 968 32.83 6.78 14.08
CA ASP A 968 32.98 7.64 12.89
C ASP A 968 32.01 8.82 12.78
N GLY A 969 31.26 9.15 13.83
CA GLY A 969 30.69 10.50 14.00
C GLY A 969 29.59 10.88 13.01
N SER A 970 28.76 9.92 12.60
CA SER A 970 27.47 10.16 11.97
C SER A 970 26.40 9.40 12.74
N ASP A 971 25.73 10.04 13.70
CA ASP A 971 24.31 9.81 13.99
C ASP A 971 23.73 10.89 14.91
N LEU A 972 22.47 11.24 14.62
CA LEU A 972 21.67 12.25 15.30
C LEU A 972 21.17 11.74 16.65
N THR A 973 21.30 12.60 17.66
CA THR A 973 20.66 12.49 18.97
C THR A 973 19.13 12.43 18.85
N GLU A 974 18.54 11.35 19.35
CA GLU A 974 17.13 11.23 19.70
C GLU A 974 16.85 12.08 20.96
N MET A 975 15.84 12.96 20.92
CA MET A 975 15.40 13.72 22.09
C MET A 975 14.34 12.92 22.84
N ASP A 976 14.74 12.44 24.01
CA ASP A 976 13.96 11.79 25.04
C ASP A 976 12.72 12.63 25.45
N ALA A 977 11.53 12.03 25.41
CA ALA A 977 10.30 12.62 25.95
C ALA A 977 9.81 11.80 27.14
N ASN A 978 10.64 11.75 28.18
CA ASN A 978 10.18 11.39 29.52
C ASN A 978 9.16 12.43 30.02
N TRP A 979 7.97 11.93 30.37
CA TRP A 979 6.91 12.67 31.02
C TRP A 979 7.43 13.41 32.26
N HIS A 980 7.35 14.74 32.29
CA HIS A 980 7.05 15.55 33.48
C HIS A 980 6.41 16.88 33.04
N GLU A 981 5.45 17.34 33.84
CA GLU A 981 4.48 18.42 33.59
C GLU A 981 5.04 19.69 32.93
N MET A 982 4.47 20.08 31.78
CA MET A 982 4.47 21.48 31.32
C MET A 982 3.05 21.93 31.00
N LYS A 983 2.62 23.01 31.68
CA LYS A 983 1.38 23.73 31.43
C LYS A 983 1.36 24.29 30.01
N ILE A 984 0.30 23.98 29.28
CA ILE A 984 -0.01 24.50 27.95
C ILE A 984 -0.28 26.00 28.04
N GLY A 985 0.49 26.79 27.29
CA GLY A 985 0.08 28.12 26.84
C GLY A 985 -0.64 27.99 25.50
N ASN A 986 -1.87 28.51 25.44
CA ASN A 986 -2.74 28.52 24.26
C ASN A 986 -2.03 28.99 22.97
N ARG A 987 -1.89 28.08 21.99
CA ARG A 987 -2.06 28.27 20.54
C ARG A 987 -1.87 26.92 19.85
N GLY A 988 -2.97 26.30 19.45
CA GLY A 988 -2.98 25.03 18.74
C GLY A 988 -2.70 25.24 17.26
N GLU A 989 -1.82 24.41 16.70
CA GLU A 989 -1.71 24.06 15.28
C GLU A 989 -0.55 23.04 15.17
N ASN A 990 -0.86 21.74 15.10
CA ASN A 990 0.11 20.70 14.78
C ASN A 990 -0.50 19.79 13.69
N THR A 991 0.05 19.85 12.48
CA THR A 991 -0.28 18.99 11.33
C THR A 991 1.03 18.54 10.70
N VAL A 992 1.13 17.26 10.33
CA VAL A 992 2.31 16.70 9.64
C VAL A 992 2.07 16.70 8.13
N ILE A 993 3.08 17.17 7.38
CA ILE A 993 3.07 17.34 5.92
C ILE A 993 4.03 16.32 5.31
N LEU A 994 3.59 15.59 4.27
CA LEU A 994 4.43 14.80 3.38
C LEU A 994 4.67 15.59 2.07
N GLY A 995 5.93 15.64 1.62
CA GLY A 995 6.52 16.69 0.78
C GLY A 995 6.09 16.81 -0.70
N VAL A 996 6.59 17.87 -1.35
CA VAL A 996 6.31 18.28 -2.75
C VAL A 996 7.57 18.09 -3.63
N PRO A 997 7.46 17.55 -4.87
CA PRO A 997 8.61 17.33 -5.76
C PRO A 997 9.17 18.61 -6.43
N VAL A 998 10.32 18.47 -7.11
CA VAL A 998 11.21 19.50 -7.70
C VAL A 998 10.52 20.52 -8.64
N TRP A 999 9.31 20.23 -9.13
CA TRP A 999 8.52 21.16 -9.95
C TRP A 999 7.92 22.31 -9.10
N GLY A 1000 7.90 22.15 -7.77
CA GLY A 1000 7.38 23.11 -6.81
C GLY A 1000 8.16 24.43 -6.70
N GLU A 1001 9.39 24.55 -7.21
CA GLU A 1001 10.09 25.85 -7.22
C GLU A 1001 9.46 26.85 -8.21
N ARG A 1002 8.88 26.36 -9.32
CA ARG A 1002 8.09 27.21 -10.25
C ARG A 1002 6.76 27.63 -9.63
N LEU A 1003 6.09 26.69 -8.95
CA LEU A 1003 4.89 26.97 -8.18
C LEU A 1003 5.15 27.96 -7.03
N LYS A 1004 6.29 27.84 -6.33
CA LYS A 1004 6.74 28.80 -5.29
C LYS A 1004 7.02 30.20 -5.84
N GLU A 1005 7.65 30.31 -7.01
CA GLU A 1005 7.95 31.60 -7.64
C GLU A 1005 6.64 32.30 -8.04
N LYS A 1006 5.67 31.54 -8.57
CA LYS A 1006 4.33 32.04 -8.89
C LYS A 1006 3.54 32.45 -7.64
N LEU A 1007 3.58 31.64 -6.58
CA LEU A 1007 3.00 31.96 -5.26
C LEU A 1007 3.62 33.24 -4.65
N ARG A 1008 4.92 33.48 -4.84
CA ARG A 1008 5.57 34.75 -4.42
C ARG A 1008 5.07 35.94 -5.22
N GLN A 1009 4.93 35.79 -6.54
CA GLN A 1009 4.50 36.86 -7.43
C GLN A 1009 3.03 37.24 -7.20
N ASP A 1010 2.14 36.25 -7.01
CA ASP A 1010 0.71 36.49 -6.83
C ASP A 1010 0.39 37.06 -5.43
N VAL A 1011 1.08 36.62 -4.38
CA VAL A 1011 0.97 37.23 -3.03
C VAL A 1011 1.49 38.68 -3.03
N GLN A 1012 2.57 38.97 -3.76
CA GLN A 1012 3.05 40.35 -3.92
C GLN A 1012 2.08 41.21 -4.73
N HIS A 1013 1.41 40.63 -5.73
CA HIS A 1013 0.44 41.35 -6.54
C HIS A 1013 -0.84 41.68 -5.76
N SER A 1014 -1.42 40.71 -5.02
CA SER A 1014 -2.60 40.93 -4.18
C SER A 1014 -2.34 41.88 -3.00
N ALA A 1015 -1.16 41.83 -2.38
CA ALA A 1015 -0.77 42.79 -1.35
C ALA A 1015 -0.59 44.22 -1.91
N SER A 1016 -0.17 44.35 -3.18
CA SER A 1016 -0.06 45.65 -3.85
C SER A 1016 -1.41 46.23 -4.30
N GLU A 1017 -2.40 45.39 -4.59
CA GLU A 1017 -3.76 45.81 -4.96
C GLU A 1017 -4.60 46.17 -3.73
N GLN A 1018 -4.48 45.45 -2.60
CA GLN A 1018 -5.14 45.82 -1.34
C GLN A 1018 -4.65 47.17 -0.79
N ASN A 1019 -3.36 47.50 -0.96
CA ASN A 1019 -2.82 48.82 -0.59
C ASN A 1019 -3.23 49.96 -1.53
N ARG A 1020 -3.82 49.67 -2.70
CA ARG A 1020 -4.33 50.68 -3.64
C ARG A 1020 -5.83 50.95 -3.51
N GLN A 1021 -6.59 50.12 -2.80
CA GLN A 1021 -8.05 50.24 -2.66
C GLN A 1021 -8.54 50.74 -1.31
N SER A 1022 -7.65 51.17 -0.41
CA SER A 1022 -8.06 51.90 0.81
C SER A 1022 -8.08 53.41 0.51
N PRO A 1023 -9.23 54.12 0.60
CA PRO A 1023 -9.23 55.57 0.60
C PRO A 1023 -8.64 56.09 1.93
N PRO A 1024 -8.13 57.33 1.98
CA PRO A 1024 -7.50 57.90 3.18
C PRO A 1024 -8.41 57.96 4.41
#